data_AF-A0A661ZX26-F1
#
_entry.id   AF-A0A661ZX26-F1
#
_cell.length_a   1.000
_cell.length_b   1.000
_cell.length_c   1.000
_cell.angle_alpha   90.00
_cell.angle_beta   90.00
_cell.angle_gamma   90.00
#
_symmetry.space_group_name_H-M   'P 1'
#
loop_
_entity.id
_entity.type
_entity.pdbx_description
1 polymer ?
#
loop_
_entity_poly.entity_id
_entity_poly.type
_entity_poly.pdbx_seq_one_letter_code
_entity_poly.pdbx_strand_id
1 'polypeptide(L)'
;MCFYPILTLDSHYLPLNGSYDLSNYDLANMFEQLVYLDGVSEINFTACIFSQNIHFTQDSPKEWLGKGVFANNSTFHISSFWDSKCSFSNFEYGIFTISSWWWASGFTSIWESEFNNNVCGIYASLPDNYSSPLEIVLNDFVVKHELNADYATGIYLDNTSSFFVEENTFTGDIGSIYNTELISSGIVINDCGENNNKLYNNILNNLDLGIRAQNKNRSRDGINGLSILCNDYSTCLYDTYIIAKNPLKSDYGIVVSQGNGTPHTTSPAGNTFHDAELPPENDIFNLTNEITYWYHYNYGEYNIKPLWFDTDVVTLGTNYEEPQTYSKEYSCPHSEFTQAGRDAQSSKAEMLASEASADSLNNELSILVDAGDTELLNDDVQTSWPDETMELRADLLDASPYLSDTVMISAADKEDVLPNAILTEILVANPQSAKSNKVMKAVDERDTLLTQTQFDQVMAGKFIAGVKEKLESRITAALSKRSFAMKNLIIAWHQDSLVNASDSIINLLEDEDEPLAKYVIVDLFLNMHDTTSAKTVYDNINTEFDLDNQEYNYWLNYKDWLDYKVVQVSNEKSFNGPDSLQIVMLYQLHNNTDDQLHGLLRNLLRFSDTLSYSEPYLLADTSMKTSKVKWRPAGGGENNKELLVYPNPSKDYVIVDYSGIESQEPELIIDVYNAEGKLTRQIPIRKHSGFKVINTEYWKPGFYIFSIKNSASILGIAKVTILH
;
A
#
# COMPACT_ATOMS: atom_id res chain seq x y z
N MET A 1 55.90 11.43 13.48
CA MET A 1 56.39 10.65 12.34
C MET A 1 55.20 9.85 11.84
N CYS A 2 54.72 10.19 10.65
CA CYS A 2 53.57 9.56 9.99
C CYS A 2 53.82 8.08 9.71
N PHE A 3 52.76 7.27 9.81
CA PHE A 3 52.30 6.30 8.80
C PHE A 3 50.89 5.82 9.20
N TYR A 4 49.94 5.88 8.25
CA TYR A 4 48.57 5.34 8.35
C TYR A 4 48.56 3.79 8.37
N PRO A 5 47.47 3.14 8.82
CA PRO A 5 46.38 2.80 7.89
C PRO A 5 44.95 2.95 8.48
N ILE A 6 43.98 2.86 7.58
CA ILE A 6 42.54 2.57 7.73
C ILE A 6 42.17 1.99 9.11
N LEU A 7 41.24 2.66 9.82
CA LEU A 7 40.65 2.15 11.06
C LEU A 7 39.52 1.15 10.71
N THR A 8 39.87 -0.13 10.57
CA THR A 8 38.96 -1.23 10.86
C THR A 8 38.84 -1.34 12.38
N LEU A 9 37.67 -1.03 12.92
CA LEU A 9 37.37 -1.16 14.35
C LEU A 9 36.89 -2.59 14.64
N ASP A 10 37.82 -3.47 15.01
CA ASP A 10 37.50 -4.69 15.74
C ASP A 10 37.26 -4.34 17.22
N SER A 11 36.10 -4.76 17.73
CA SER A 11 35.63 -4.80 19.13
C SER A 11 36.53 -4.18 20.22
N HIS A 12 36.17 -2.97 20.68
CA HIS A 12 35.96 -2.59 22.09
C HIS A 12 35.87 -1.06 22.26
N TYR A 13 34.72 -0.63 22.82
CA TYR A 13 34.34 0.70 23.33
C TYR A 13 35.46 1.72 23.61
N LEU A 14 35.33 2.95 23.07
CA LEU A 14 35.54 4.26 23.73
C LEU A 14 34.91 5.40 22.85
N PRO A 15 34.40 6.51 23.43
CA PRO A 15 33.62 7.52 22.73
C PRO A 15 34.48 8.50 21.92
N LEU A 16 34.10 8.79 20.68
CA LEU A 16 34.81 9.70 19.77
C LEU A 16 34.04 11.03 19.61
N ASN A 17 34.46 12.05 20.36
CA ASN A 17 34.16 13.46 20.03
C ASN A 17 35.32 14.01 19.20
N GLY A 18 35.12 14.19 17.90
CA GLY A 18 36.13 14.75 17.00
C GLY A 18 35.54 15.26 15.68
N SER A 19 36.04 16.41 15.22
CA SER A 19 35.77 16.98 13.89
C SER A 19 36.77 16.37 12.91
N TYR A 20 36.28 15.83 11.78
CA TYR A 20 37.11 15.26 10.72
C TYR A 20 37.02 16.16 9.46
N ASP A 21 38.13 16.77 9.05
CA ASP A 21 38.24 17.62 7.84
C ASP A 21 39.41 17.12 6.97
N LEU A 22 39.14 16.78 5.70
CA LEU A 22 40.07 16.16 4.75
C LEU A 22 40.56 17.11 3.64
N SER A 23 40.97 18.32 4.00
CA SER A 23 41.45 19.35 3.06
C SER A 23 42.74 19.05 2.26
N ASN A 24 43.32 17.84 2.30
CA ASN A 24 44.62 17.52 1.69
C ASN A 24 44.72 16.13 1.00
N TYR A 25 43.64 15.61 0.41
CA TYR A 25 43.72 14.35 -0.35
C TYR A 25 44.14 14.59 -1.82
N ASP A 26 45.14 13.84 -2.27
CA ASP A 26 45.70 13.89 -3.62
C ASP A 26 44.72 13.25 -4.62
N LEU A 27 44.46 13.91 -5.75
CA LEU A 27 43.43 13.62 -6.78
C LEU A 27 43.57 12.24 -7.49
N ALA A 28 44.44 11.35 -7.02
CA ALA A 28 44.73 10.06 -7.64
C ALA A 28 43.95 8.87 -7.03
N ASN A 29 43.31 9.03 -5.88
CA ASN A 29 42.53 7.97 -5.23
C ASN A 29 41.09 8.44 -4.99
N MET A 30 40.12 7.67 -5.49
CA MET A 30 38.68 7.89 -5.27
C MET A 30 38.40 7.81 -3.76
N PHE A 31 37.68 8.79 -3.21
CA PHE A 31 37.24 8.74 -1.83
C PHE A 31 36.04 7.79 -1.73
N GLU A 32 36.14 6.74 -0.91
CA GLU A 32 35.10 5.70 -0.83
C GLU A 32 34.14 5.90 0.35
N GLN A 33 34.67 6.07 1.58
CA GLN A 33 33.87 6.35 2.78
C GLN A 33 34.68 7.01 3.92
N LEU A 34 34.01 7.77 4.82
CA LEU A 34 34.63 8.30 6.06
C LEU A 34 34.63 7.25 7.17
N VAL A 35 33.50 6.57 7.37
CA VAL A 35 33.32 5.52 8.38
C VAL A 35 32.88 4.23 7.70
N TYR A 36 33.50 3.12 8.12
CA TYR A 36 33.16 1.78 7.68
C TYR A 36 32.82 0.90 8.89
N LEU A 37 31.61 0.34 8.90
CA LEU A 37 31.11 -0.59 9.92
C LEU A 37 30.82 -1.93 9.24
N ASP A 38 31.37 -3.01 9.77
CA ASP A 38 31.21 -4.36 9.22
C ASP A 38 31.00 -5.38 10.33
N GLY A 39 29.80 -5.95 10.42
CA GLY A 39 29.45 -6.92 11.45
C GLY A 39 29.45 -6.40 12.90
N VAL A 40 29.40 -5.09 13.11
CA VAL A 40 29.44 -4.47 14.46
C VAL A 40 28.04 -4.08 14.93
N SER A 41 27.81 -4.14 16.24
CA SER A 41 26.50 -3.86 16.84
C SER A 41 26.49 -2.60 17.71
N GLU A 42 25.38 -1.87 17.69
CA GLU A 42 25.00 -0.80 18.63
C GLU A 42 26.05 0.32 18.75
N ILE A 43 26.71 0.67 17.64
CA ILE A 43 27.70 1.76 17.61
C ILE A 43 27.00 3.11 17.70
N ASN A 44 27.42 3.98 18.62
CA ASN A 44 26.81 5.29 18.84
C ASN A 44 27.63 6.43 18.23
N PHE A 45 26.98 7.29 17.46
CA PHE A 45 27.46 8.59 16.99
C PHE A 45 26.56 9.68 17.55
N THR A 46 27.13 10.58 18.34
CA THR A 46 26.36 11.65 18.99
C THR A 46 27.01 13.01 18.71
N ALA A 47 26.25 13.94 18.15
CA ALA A 47 26.72 15.29 17.78
C ALA A 47 28.00 15.29 16.89
N CYS A 48 28.12 14.32 15.99
CA CYS A 48 29.24 14.16 15.07
C CYS A 48 29.04 14.94 13.75
N ILE A 49 30.11 15.49 13.20
CA ILE A 49 30.10 16.20 11.89
C ILE A 49 30.88 15.35 10.87
N PHE A 50 30.18 14.93 9.82
CA PHE A 50 30.70 14.22 8.67
C PHE A 50 30.62 15.17 7.47
N SER A 51 31.76 15.53 6.88
CA SER A 51 31.76 16.43 5.72
C SER A 51 32.90 16.13 4.77
N GLN A 52 32.63 16.20 3.47
CA GLN A 52 33.63 16.14 2.42
C GLN A 52 33.86 17.52 1.79
N ASN A 53 35.13 17.87 1.59
CA ASN A 53 35.58 19.17 1.03
C ASN A 53 36.32 19.00 -0.31
N ILE A 54 36.05 17.92 -1.07
CA ILE A 54 36.67 17.73 -2.39
C ILE A 54 36.16 18.83 -3.33
N HIS A 55 37.08 19.48 -4.05
CA HIS A 55 36.73 20.44 -5.10
C HIS A 55 36.09 19.70 -6.27
N PHE A 56 34.76 19.66 -6.27
CA PHE A 56 33.97 19.07 -7.33
C PHE A 56 33.88 20.02 -8.52
N THR A 57 34.29 19.57 -9.71
CA THR A 57 34.09 20.30 -10.97
C THR A 57 32.88 19.73 -11.72
N GLN A 58 32.37 20.47 -12.71
CA GLN A 58 31.21 20.05 -13.51
C GLN A 58 31.43 18.73 -14.30
N ASP A 59 32.67 18.24 -14.39
CA ASP A 59 33.03 16.98 -15.07
C ASP A 59 33.36 15.83 -14.11
N SER A 60 33.23 16.04 -12.79
CA SER A 60 33.55 15.01 -11.79
C SER A 60 32.41 13.98 -11.67
N PRO A 61 32.69 12.67 -11.74
CA PRO A 61 31.72 11.62 -11.42
C PRO A 61 31.24 11.71 -9.97
N LYS A 62 29.93 11.52 -9.73
CA LYS A 62 29.33 11.56 -8.39
C LYS A 62 29.91 10.51 -7.45
N GLU A 63 30.39 9.38 -7.98
CA GLU A 63 30.99 8.28 -7.22
C GLU A 63 32.28 8.71 -6.49
N TRP A 64 32.87 9.84 -6.88
CA TRP A 64 34.04 10.41 -6.21
C TRP A 64 33.71 11.10 -4.89
N LEU A 65 32.43 11.36 -4.62
CA LEU A 65 31.97 11.98 -3.37
C LEU A 65 31.97 10.99 -2.21
N GLY A 66 31.97 9.68 -2.49
CA GLY A 66 32.00 8.60 -1.49
C GLY A 66 30.85 8.67 -0.49
N LYS A 67 31.05 8.04 0.67
CA LYS A 67 30.01 7.86 1.71
C LYS A 67 30.42 8.49 3.03
N GLY A 68 29.47 9.06 3.77
CA GLY A 68 29.72 9.48 5.16
C GLY A 68 29.90 8.25 6.06
N VAL A 69 28.83 7.49 6.24
CA VAL A 69 28.88 6.19 6.93
C VAL A 69 28.51 5.08 5.95
N PHE A 70 29.38 4.09 5.82
CA PHE A 70 29.06 2.82 5.17
C PHE A 70 28.94 1.73 6.23
N ALA A 71 27.76 1.12 6.32
CA ALA A 71 27.48 0.01 7.22
C ALA A 71 27.08 -1.25 6.44
N ASN A 72 27.76 -2.36 6.72
CA ASN A 72 27.46 -3.69 6.21
C ASN A 72 27.16 -4.60 7.41
N ASN A 73 25.97 -5.20 7.44
CA ASN A 73 25.56 -6.12 8.50
C ASN A 73 25.80 -5.57 9.92
N SER A 74 25.57 -4.26 10.10
CA SER A 74 25.90 -3.54 11.34
C SER A 74 24.70 -2.75 11.84
N THR A 75 24.61 -2.60 13.16
CA THR A 75 23.61 -1.76 13.84
C THR A 75 24.29 -0.56 14.49
N PHE A 76 23.65 0.61 14.44
CA PHE A 76 24.22 1.86 14.95
C PHE A 76 23.15 2.90 15.27
N HIS A 77 23.49 3.83 16.15
CA HIS A 77 22.62 4.93 16.55
C HIS A 77 23.29 6.26 16.26
N ILE A 78 22.55 7.14 15.61
CA ILE A 78 22.92 8.53 15.36
C ILE A 78 21.94 9.40 16.11
N SER A 79 22.45 10.31 16.93
CA SER A 79 21.65 11.17 17.80
C SER A 79 22.26 12.55 17.96
N SER A 80 21.43 13.51 18.34
CA SER A 80 21.87 14.81 18.83
C SER A 80 22.42 14.70 20.25
N PHE A 81 23.21 15.69 20.66
CA PHE A 81 23.46 15.95 22.09
C PHE A 81 23.00 17.38 22.39
N TRP A 82 21.90 17.50 23.13
CA TRP A 82 21.25 18.79 23.38
C TRP A 82 20.86 19.44 22.05
N ASP A 83 21.26 20.69 21.80
CA ASP A 83 20.99 21.38 20.54
C ASP A 83 22.00 21.04 19.42
N SER A 84 22.99 20.17 19.69
CA SER A 84 24.03 19.81 18.70
C SER A 84 23.63 18.53 17.95
N LYS A 85 23.13 18.68 16.73
CA LYS A 85 22.78 17.57 15.83
C LYS A 85 24.02 16.93 15.20
N CYS A 86 23.91 15.65 14.81
CA CYS A 86 24.85 15.08 13.85
C CYS A 86 24.60 15.70 12.46
N SER A 87 25.64 15.89 11.65
CA SER A 87 25.49 16.46 10.30
C SER A 87 26.28 15.70 9.24
N PHE A 88 25.70 15.49 8.06
CA PHE A 88 26.29 14.81 6.91
C PHE A 88 26.27 15.71 5.68
N SER A 89 27.44 16.04 5.11
CA SER A 89 27.50 16.97 3.99
C SER A 89 28.45 16.60 2.85
N ASN A 90 27.97 16.81 1.61
CA ASN A 90 28.71 16.67 0.35
C ASN A 90 29.16 15.23 0.00
N PHE A 91 28.34 14.23 0.32
CA PHE A 91 28.59 12.83 -0.06
C PHE A 91 27.71 12.36 -1.23
N GLU A 92 28.10 11.26 -1.86
CA GLU A 92 27.18 10.48 -2.70
C GLU A 92 26.08 9.92 -1.81
N TYR A 93 26.47 9.34 -0.67
CA TYR A 93 25.55 8.91 0.38
C TYR A 93 25.98 9.47 1.72
N GLY A 94 25.11 10.22 2.40
CA GLY A 94 25.35 10.59 3.79
C GLY A 94 25.52 9.34 4.65
N ILE A 95 24.55 8.43 4.55
CA ILE A 95 24.59 7.10 5.14
C ILE A 95 24.21 6.07 4.07
N PHE A 96 24.97 5.00 4.00
CA PHE A 96 24.72 3.85 3.15
C PHE A 96 24.76 2.59 4.01
N THR A 97 23.63 1.93 4.23
CA THR A 97 23.54 0.74 5.08
C THR A 97 22.93 -0.44 4.35
N ILE A 98 23.57 -1.61 4.43
CA ILE A 98 23.11 -2.85 3.80
C ILE A 98 23.23 -4.06 4.73
N SER A 99 22.39 -5.06 4.52
CA SER A 99 22.53 -6.39 5.14
C SER A 99 22.52 -7.49 4.08
N SER A 100 23.33 -8.53 4.27
CA SER A 100 23.56 -9.55 3.24
C SER A 100 23.50 -11.00 3.73
N TRP A 101 23.66 -11.24 5.03
CA TRP A 101 23.78 -12.63 5.56
C TRP A 101 23.72 -12.79 7.07
N TRP A 102 23.91 -11.72 7.85
CA TRP A 102 24.24 -11.74 9.27
C TRP A 102 23.62 -10.48 9.85
N TRP A 103 22.74 -10.64 10.83
CA TRP A 103 22.20 -9.49 11.53
C TRP A 103 23.06 -9.26 12.75
N ALA A 104 23.84 -8.18 12.74
CA ALA A 104 24.32 -7.58 13.97
C ALA A 104 23.14 -7.46 14.93
N SER A 105 23.30 -7.92 16.17
CA SER A 105 22.26 -7.79 17.19
C SER A 105 21.91 -6.31 17.38
N GLY A 106 20.66 -6.03 17.74
CA GLY A 106 20.19 -4.67 17.97
C GLY A 106 19.36 -4.09 16.83
N PHE A 107 19.36 -2.77 16.71
CA PHE A 107 18.61 -2.04 15.68
C PHE A 107 19.34 -0.76 15.24
N THR A 108 18.98 -0.21 14.09
CA THR A 108 19.60 1.03 13.58
C THR A 108 18.65 2.20 13.78
N SER A 109 19.13 3.28 14.38
CA SER A 109 18.34 4.50 14.60
C SER A 109 19.07 5.76 14.19
N ILE A 110 18.43 6.60 13.38
CA ILE A 110 18.97 7.87 12.91
C ILE A 110 18.01 8.97 13.34
N TRP A 111 18.39 9.70 14.39
CA TRP A 111 17.54 10.66 15.07
C TRP A 111 18.18 12.05 15.06
N GLU A 112 17.33 13.08 14.91
CA GLU A 112 17.70 14.49 15.10
C GLU A 112 19.03 14.88 14.43
N SER A 113 19.17 14.52 13.15
CA SER A 113 20.37 14.79 12.34
C SER A 113 20.08 15.64 11.13
N GLU A 114 21.12 16.26 10.57
CA GLU A 114 21.04 17.11 9.37
C GLU A 114 21.79 16.48 8.20
N PHE A 115 21.14 16.42 7.03
CA PHE A 115 21.71 15.92 5.78
C PHE A 115 21.71 17.04 4.76
N ASN A 116 22.88 17.59 4.48
CA ASN A 116 23.02 18.77 3.63
C ASN A 116 23.80 18.44 2.37
N ASN A 117 23.20 18.66 1.20
CA ASN A 117 23.92 18.58 -0.06
C ASN A 117 24.56 17.19 -0.32
N ASN A 118 23.82 16.12 -0.05
CA ASN A 118 24.22 14.77 -0.43
C ASN A 118 23.42 14.36 -1.67
N VAL A 119 23.97 13.52 -2.55
CA VAL A 119 23.19 12.96 -3.68
C VAL A 119 22.04 12.11 -3.13
N CYS A 120 22.32 11.28 -2.13
CA CYS A 120 21.34 10.61 -1.30
C CYS A 120 21.66 10.86 0.19
N GLY A 121 20.69 11.31 0.98
CA GLY A 121 20.88 11.49 2.42
C GLY A 121 21.12 10.15 3.11
N ILE A 122 20.15 9.23 3.00
CA ILE A 122 20.20 7.88 3.57
C ILE A 122 19.77 6.86 2.51
N TYR A 123 20.64 5.92 2.20
CA TYR A 123 20.28 4.68 1.49
C TYR A 123 20.29 3.52 2.47
N ALA A 124 19.22 2.73 2.50
CA ALA A 124 19.15 1.48 3.25
C ALA A 124 18.62 0.33 2.40
N SER A 125 19.31 -0.81 2.47
CA SER A 125 18.85 -2.07 1.89
C SER A 125 18.96 -3.17 2.94
N LEU A 126 17.86 -3.38 3.66
CA LEU A 126 17.79 -4.19 4.87
C LEU A 126 16.69 -5.28 4.78
N PRO A 127 16.88 -6.32 3.94
CA PRO A 127 15.81 -7.28 3.67
C PRO A 127 15.63 -8.28 4.80
N ASP A 128 14.40 -8.59 5.18
CA ASP A 128 14.07 -9.43 6.35
C ASP A 128 14.54 -8.86 7.70
N ASN A 129 14.66 -7.53 7.84
CA ASN A 129 15.06 -6.87 9.09
C ASN A 129 13.96 -6.80 10.16
N TYR A 130 13.06 -7.78 10.21
CA TYR A 130 11.91 -7.80 11.12
C TYR A 130 12.34 -7.81 12.60
N SER A 131 13.42 -8.53 12.91
CA SER A 131 14.04 -8.58 14.24
C SER A 131 14.99 -7.39 14.54
N SER A 132 15.21 -6.50 13.56
CA SER A 132 16.11 -5.34 13.65
C SER A 132 15.53 -4.13 12.89
N PRO A 133 14.44 -3.51 13.38
CA PRO A 133 13.77 -2.43 12.67
C PRO A 133 14.68 -1.21 12.45
N LEU A 134 14.49 -0.49 11.33
CA LEU A 134 15.18 0.76 11.04
C LEU A 134 14.35 1.97 11.49
N GLU A 135 14.94 2.90 12.24
CA GLU A 135 14.30 4.17 12.60
C GLU A 135 15.00 5.36 11.93
N ILE A 136 14.22 6.21 11.25
CA ILE A 136 14.66 7.49 10.71
C ILE A 136 13.65 8.54 11.17
N VAL A 137 13.99 9.29 12.22
CA VAL A 137 13.03 10.13 12.94
C VAL A 137 13.60 11.53 13.21
N LEU A 138 12.79 12.59 13.03
CA LEU A 138 13.15 13.97 13.37
C LEU A 138 14.41 14.52 12.67
N ASN A 139 14.73 14.03 11.48
CA ASN A 139 15.89 14.50 10.71
C ASN A 139 15.51 15.60 9.72
N ASP A 140 16.48 16.46 9.40
CA ASP A 140 16.36 17.51 8.41
C ASP A 140 17.19 17.15 7.16
N PHE A 141 16.56 17.16 5.99
CA PHE A 141 17.17 16.85 4.70
C PHE A 141 17.08 18.04 3.76
N VAL A 142 18.22 18.45 3.22
CA VAL A 142 18.32 19.43 2.14
C VAL A 142 18.63 18.69 0.84
N VAL A 143 17.60 18.53 0.00
CA VAL A 143 17.58 17.68 -1.20
C VAL A 143 17.72 18.53 -2.45
N LYS A 144 18.96 18.89 -2.81
CA LYS A 144 19.24 19.84 -3.89
C LYS A 144 19.96 19.19 -5.06
N HIS A 145 19.71 19.73 -6.25
CA HIS A 145 20.42 19.38 -7.49
C HIS A 145 21.79 20.04 -7.57
N GLU A 146 22.64 19.71 -6.61
CA GLU A 146 24.04 20.08 -6.60
C GLU A 146 24.86 18.80 -6.90
N LEU A 147 26.14 18.95 -7.24
CA LEU A 147 27.07 17.81 -7.41
C LEU A 147 26.85 16.88 -8.64
N ASN A 148 26.36 17.41 -9.76
CA ASN A 148 26.23 16.72 -11.07
C ASN A 148 25.48 15.37 -11.03
N ALA A 149 24.51 15.19 -10.13
CA ALA A 149 23.67 14.00 -10.11
C ALA A 149 22.36 14.23 -10.86
N ASP A 150 21.95 13.26 -11.67
CA ASP A 150 20.67 13.26 -12.40
C ASP A 150 19.44 13.15 -11.45
N TYR A 151 19.70 12.89 -10.16
CA TYR A 151 18.72 12.77 -9.10
C TYR A 151 19.29 13.27 -7.77
N ALA A 152 18.40 13.70 -6.88
CA ALA A 152 18.73 14.02 -5.49
C ALA A 152 17.66 13.39 -4.59
N THR A 153 18.08 12.69 -3.53
CA THR A 153 17.16 11.92 -2.69
C THR A 153 17.40 12.18 -1.20
N GLY A 154 16.35 12.40 -0.43
CA GLY A 154 16.45 12.43 1.03
C GLY A 154 16.70 11.04 1.60
N ILE A 155 15.72 10.15 1.44
CA ILE A 155 15.77 8.75 1.90
C ILE A 155 15.45 7.81 0.72
N TYR A 156 16.25 6.76 0.56
CA TYR A 156 15.97 5.65 -0.35
C TYR A 156 16.00 4.33 0.43
N LEU A 157 14.85 3.66 0.53
CA LEU A 157 14.73 2.32 1.11
C LEU A 157 14.50 1.28 0.01
N ASP A 158 15.35 0.26 -0.04
CA ASP A 158 15.38 -0.76 -1.09
C ASP A 158 15.31 -2.16 -0.48
N ASN A 159 14.23 -2.91 -0.70
CA ASN A 159 14.01 -4.19 0.01
C ASN A 159 14.23 -4.08 1.53
N THR A 160 13.68 -3.03 2.17
CA THR A 160 13.77 -2.89 3.63
C THR A 160 12.43 -3.22 4.25
N SER A 161 12.33 -4.28 5.03
CA SER A 161 11.03 -4.88 5.39
C SER A 161 10.40 -4.29 6.65
N SER A 162 11.17 -3.65 7.53
CA SER A 162 10.70 -3.13 8.82
C SER A 162 11.34 -1.78 9.14
N PHE A 163 10.53 -0.72 9.10
CA PHE A 163 11.02 0.63 9.37
C PHE A 163 9.98 1.58 9.98
N PHE A 164 10.50 2.67 10.55
CA PHE A 164 9.82 3.90 10.93
C PHE A 164 10.49 5.07 10.19
N VAL A 165 9.72 5.81 9.39
CA VAL A 165 10.17 7.06 8.75
C VAL A 165 9.18 8.14 9.12
N GLU A 166 9.49 8.86 10.19
CA GLU A 166 8.52 9.74 10.84
C GLU A 166 9.08 11.10 11.20
N GLU A 167 8.26 12.15 11.08
CA GLU A 167 8.56 13.50 11.56
C GLU A 167 9.86 14.11 10.98
N ASN A 168 10.28 13.65 9.80
CA ASN A 168 11.43 14.22 9.11
C ASN A 168 10.99 15.41 8.25
N THR A 169 11.89 16.37 8.05
CA THR A 169 11.67 17.52 7.17
C THR A 169 12.57 17.42 5.94
N PHE A 170 11.98 17.54 4.76
CA PHE A 170 12.68 17.54 3.48
C PHE A 170 12.47 18.88 2.79
N THR A 171 13.56 19.55 2.44
CA THR A 171 13.54 20.81 1.71
C THR A 171 14.37 20.67 0.44
N GLY A 172 13.72 20.75 -0.71
CA GLY A 172 14.40 20.85 -1.99
C GLY A 172 14.59 22.28 -2.48
N ASP A 173 15.21 22.41 -3.65
CA ASP A 173 15.26 23.64 -4.43
C ASP A 173 14.49 23.36 -5.72
N ILE A 174 13.25 23.88 -5.84
CA ILE A 174 12.39 23.64 -7.00
C ILE A 174 13.19 23.84 -8.30
N GLY A 175 13.46 22.75 -9.00
CA GLY A 175 13.85 22.80 -10.39
C GLY A 175 12.68 23.40 -11.16
N SER A 176 12.94 24.38 -12.02
CA SER A 176 11.93 24.87 -12.98
C SER A 176 11.12 23.70 -13.51
N ILE A 177 9.79 23.76 -13.33
CA ILE A 177 8.66 22.85 -13.65
C ILE A 177 8.70 22.13 -15.03
N TYR A 178 9.79 22.27 -15.78
CA TYR A 178 10.01 21.82 -17.14
C TYR A 178 11.43 21.26 -17.39
N ASN A 179 12.30 21.13 -16.38
CA ASN A 179 13.57 20.43 -16.55
C ASN A 179 13.43 18.95 -16.16
N THR A 180 13.04 18.12 -17.12
CA THR A 180 12.78 16.68 -16.94
C THR A 180 14.04 15.84 -16.71
N GLU A 181 15.23 16.45 -16.66
CA GLU A 181 16.51 15.74 -16.56
C GLU A 181 17.04 15.61 -15.12
N LEU A 182 16.50 16.37 -14.16
CA LEU A 182 16.95 16.38 -12.76
C LEU A 182 15.73 16.20 -11.84
N ILE A 183 15.68 15.14 -11.04
CA ILE A 183 14.52 14.83 -10.18
C ILE A 183 14.91 14.73 -8.71
N SER A 184 14.33 15.61 -7.90
CA SER A 184 14.46 15.60 -6.44
C SER A 184 13.33 14.78 -5.83
N SER A 185 13.69 13.81 -4.98
CA SER A 185 12.74 12.95 -4.26
C SER A 185 12.95 13.08 -2.75
N GLY A 186 11.91 13.37 -1.99
CA GLY A 186 12.01 13.38 -0.53
C GLY A 186 12.29 11.97 0.00
N ILE A 187 11.33 11.07 -0.24
CA ILE A 187 11.38 9.67 0.19
C ILE A 187 11.10 8.75 -0.99
N VAL A 188 11.97 7.74 -1.18
CA VAL A 188 11.78 6.67 -2.16
C VAL A 188 11.70 5.32 -1.44
N ILE A 189 10.62 4.59 -1.68
CA ILE A 189 10.42 3.22 -1.18
C ILE A 189 10.36 2.27 -2.38
N ASN A 190 11.26 1.30 -2.44
CA ASN A 190 11.35 0.33 -3.53
C ASN A 190 11.35 -1.11 -3.00
N ASP A 191 10.41 -1.93 -3.48
CA ASP A 191 10.34 -3.38 -3.23
C ASP A 191 10.47 -3.77 -1.74
N CYS A 192 9.90 -2.97 -0.84
CA CYS A 192 9.99 -3.18 0.60
C CYS A 192 9.08 -4.30 1.14
N GLY A 193 8.28 -4.93 0.27
CA GLY A 193 7.49 -6.11 0.59
C GLY A 193 6.15 -5.79 1.23
N GLU A 194 5.58 -6.76 1.92
CA GLU A 194 4.18 -6.72 2.39
C GLU A 194 4.00 -6.30 3.85
N ASN A 195 5.09 -6.23 4.61
CA ASN A 195 5.05 -5.80 6.00
C ASN A 195 4.42 -4.42 6.14
N ASN A 196 3.61 -4.26 7.18
CA ASN A 196 2.98 -2.99 7.50
C ASN A 196 4.03 -1.94 7.89
N ASN A 197 4.23 -0.96 7.03
CA ASN A 197 5.16 0.15 7.19
C ASN A 197 4.43 1.47 6.97
N LYS A 198 4.95 2.57 7.51
CA LYS A 198 4.28 3.88 7.45
C LYS A 198 5.31 4.97 7.27
N LEU A 199 4.97 5.89 6.37
CA LEU A 199 5.61 7.19 6.25
C LEU A 199 4.68 8.18 6.95
N TYR A 200 5.10 8.66 8.12
CA TYR A 200 4.20 9.35 9.03
C TYR A 200 4.66 10.76 9.37
N ASN A 201 3.78 11.74 9.23
CA ASN A 201 4.01 13.08 9.75
C ASN A 201 5.29 13.77 9.27
N ASN A 202 5.78 13.40 8.08
CA ASN A 202 6.92 14.07 7.46
C ASN A 202 6.47 15.38 6.79
N ILE A 203 7.38 16.36 6.71
CA ILE A 203 7.17 17.63 6.03
C ILE A 203 7.98 17.60 4.73
N LEU A 204 7.33 17.74 3.59
CA LEU A 204 7.94 17.63 2.27
C LEU A 204 7.72 18.93 1.49
N ASN A 205 8.79 19.68 1.29
CA ASN A 205 8.73 21.02 0.73
C ASN A 205 9.67 21.20 -0.45
N ASN A 206 9.19 21.86 -1.52
CA ASN A 206 9.99 22.28 -2.67
C ASN A 206 10.71 21.13 -3.41
N LEU A 207 10.02 19.99 -3.60
CA LEU A 207 10.57 18.79 -4.25
C LEU A 207 9.86 18.49 -5.58
N ASP A 208 10.49 17.75 -6.49
CA ASP A 208 9.76 17.22 -7.65
C ASP A 208 8.82 16.10 -7.20
N LEU A 209 9.31 15.14 -6.44
CA LEU A 209 8.52 14.05 -5.88
C LEU A 209 8.61 14.13 -4.36
N GLY A 210 7.50 14.36 -3.67
CA GLY A 210 7.47 14.27 -2.21
C GLY A 210 7.79 12.84 -1.78
N ILE A 211 6.84 11.95 -2.01
CA ILE A 211 6.98 10.51 -1.72
C ILE A 211 6.83 9.71 -3.00
N ARG A 212 7.76 8.79 -3.22
CA ARG A 212 7.77 7.88 -4.36
C ARG A 212 7.75 6.43 -3.90
N ALA A 213 6.63 5.74 -4.16
CA ALA A 213 6.49 4.32 -3.88
C ALA A 213 6.62 3.50 -5.17
N GLN A 214 7.55 2.55 -5.18
CA GLN A 214 7.97 1.82 -6.37
C GLN A 214 7.83 0.31 -6.19
N ASN A 215 7.26 -0.35 -7.20
CA ASN A 215 7.12 -1.81 -7.26
C ASN A 215 6.33 -2.40 -6.07
N LYS A 216 6.82 -3.47 -5.42
CA LYS A 216 6.09 -4.25 -4.40
C LYS A 216 6.21 -3.64 -3.00
N ASN A 217 5.16 -2.98 -2.52
CA ASN A 217 5.08 -2.46 -1.14
C ASN A 217 3.75 -2.81 -0.45
N ARG A 218 3.12 -3.92 -0.84
CA ARG A 218 1.89 -4.45 -0.22
C ARG A 218 1.74 -5.95 -0.42
N SER A 219 0.88 -6.57 0.39
CA SER A 219 0.47 -7.97 0.22
C SER A 219 -0.41 -8.15 -1.03
N ARG A 220 -0.54 -9.40 -1.50
CA ARG A 220 -1.30 -9.73 -2.71
C ARG A 220 -2.80 -9.37 -2.62
N ASP A 221 -3.37 -9.52 -1.43
CA ASP A 221 -4.74 -9.14 -1.10
C ASP A 221 -4.90 -7.62 -0.84
N GLY A 222 -3.79 -6.89 -0.73
CA GLY A 222 -3.75 -5.46 -0.50
C GLY A 222 -4.08 -5.03 0.93
N ILE A 223 -4.19 -5.96 1.88
CA ILE A 223 -4.56 -5.70 3.29
C ILE A 223 -3.37 -5.16 4.10
N ASN A 224 -2.16 -5.66 3.86
CA ASN A 224 -0.94 -5.25 4.53
C ASN A 224 -0.02 -4.46 3.57
N GLY A 225 0.83 -3.59 4.13
CA GLY A 225 1.88 -2.92 3.36
C GLY A 225 2.16 -1.47 3.78
N LEU A 226 2.68 -0.71 2.82
CA LEU A 226 3.06 0.69 3.00
C LEU A 226 1.83 1.61 3.09
N SER A 227 1.72 2.35 4.18
CA SER A 227 0.77 3.45 4.35
C SER A 227 1.48 4.81 4.33
N ILE A 228 0.86 5.81 3.70
CA ILE A 228 1.35 7.19 3.65
C ILE A 228 0.33 8.06 4.39
N LEU A 229 0.65 8.43 5.63
CA LEU A 229 -0.31 9.06 6.54
C LEU A 229 0.26 10.33 7.16
N CYS A 230 -0.59 11.33 7.33
CA CYS A 230 -0.28 12.56 8.05
C CYS A 230 0.90 13.38 7.52
N ASN A 231 1.39 13.17 6.31
CA ASN A 231 2.48 13.98 5.75
C ASN A 231 1.96 15.33 5.26
N ASP A 232 2.80 16.36 5.34
CA ASP A 232 2.48 17.71 4.87
C ASP A 232 3.31 18.04 3.62
N TYR A 233 2.63 18.37 2.53
CA TYR A 233 3.24 18.71 1.26
C TYR A 233 3.10 20.19 0.96
N SER A 234 4.20 20.81 0.53
CA SER A 234 4.18 22.19 0.06
C SER A 234 5.10 22.38 -1.13
N THR A 235 4.53 22.84 -2.25
CA THR A 235 5.30 23.14 -3.47
C THR A 235 6.03 21.93 -4.03
N CYS A 236 5.42 20.75 -3.91
CA CYS A 236 5.87 19.53 -4.59
C CYS A 236 5.25 19.44 -6.00
N LEU A 237 6.00 18.94 -6.99
CA LEU A 237 5.43 18.70 -8.33
C LEU A 237 4.46 17.52 -8.30
N TYR A 238 4.80 16.44 -7.61
CA TYR A 238 3.87 15.39 -7.19
C TYR A 238 4.06 15.13 -5.71
N ASP A 239 2.96 15.16 -4.95
CA ASP A 239 2.99 14.89 -3.51
C ASP A 239 3.24 13.40 -3.28
N THR A 240 2.41 12.54 -3.88
CA THR A 240 2.54 11.08 -3.84
C THR A 240 2.62 10.50 -5.25
N TYR A 241 3.69 9.74 -5.52
CA TYR A 241 4.00 9.15 -6.82
C TYR A 241 4.16 7.63 -6.71
N ILE A 242 3.17 6.87 -7.18
CA ILE A 242 3.09 5.40 -7.05
C ILE A 242 3.25 4.77 -8.43
N ILE A 243 4.29 3.94 -8.59
CA ILE A 243 4.68 3.40 -9.89
C ILE A 243 5.27 1.98 -9.79
N ALA A 244 5.18 1.23 -10.88
CA ALA A 244 5.68 -0.12 -10.96
C ALA A 244 6.24 -0.43 -12.35
N LYS A 245 7.25 -1.29 -12.43
CA LYS A 245 7.67 -1.89 -13.72
C LYS A 245 6.58 -2.80 -14.30
N ASN A 246 5.85 -3.51 -13.43
CA ASN A 246 4.72 -4.37 -13.80
C ASN A 246 3.47 -3.98 -13.01
N PRO A 247 2.72 -2.97 -13.46
CA PRO A 247 1.64 -2.35 -12.68
C PRO A 247 0.41 -3.25 -12.48
N LEU A 248 0.33 -4.39 -13.17
CA LEU A 248 -0.81 -5.31 -13.09
C LEU A 248 -0.65 -6.40 -12.03
N LYS A 249 0.54 -6.54 -11.40
CA LYS A 249 0.75 -7.47 -10.30
C LYS A 249 0.05 -6.93 -9.04
N SER A 250 -0.80 -7.73 -8.39
CA SER A 250 -1.68 -7.24 -7.33
C SER A 250 -0.96 -6.83 -6.04
N ASP A 251 0.25 -7.36 -5.81
CA ASP A 251 1.16 -7.01 -4.71
C ASP A 251 2.01 -5.75 -4.99
N TYR A 252 1.84 -5.11 -6.15
CA TYR A 252 2.54 -3.86 -6.49
C TYR A 252 1.70 -2.63 -6.15
N GLY A 253 2.36 -1.55 -5.74
CA GLY A 253 1.75 -0.33 -5.23
C GLY A 253 1.92 -0.19 -3.72
N ILE A 254 0.94 0.44 -3.08
CA ILE A 254 0.85 0.64 -1.62
C ILE A 254 -0.45 0.02 -1.08
N VAL A 255 -0.56 -0.13 0.25
CA VAL A 255 -1.73 -0.79 0.87
C VAL A 255 -3.03 -0.18 0.35
N VAL A 256 -4.06 -1.02 0.12
CA VAL A 256 -5.30 -0.58 -0.55
C VAL A 256 -5.96 0.53 0.24
N SER A 257 -6.01 0.45 1.58
CA SER A 257 -6.66 1.47 2.41
C SER A 257 -5.64 2.46 2.98
N GLN A 258 -5.63 3.69 2.46
CA GLN A 258 -4.89 4.80 3.04
C GLN A 258 -5.76 5.49 4.10
N GLY A 259 -5.46 5.23 5.37
CA GLY A 259 -6.34 5.55 6.49
C GLY A 259 -7.55 4.62 6.55
N ASN A 260 -8.53 4.94 7.40
CA ASN A 260 -9.78 4.20 7.52
C ASN A 260 -10.98 5.11 7.83
N GLY A 261 -12.17 4.62 7.51
CA GLY A 261 -13.41 5.40 7.60
C GLY A 261 -14.05 5.53 8.98
N THR A 262 -13.38 5.15 10.06
CA THR A 262 -14.00 5.28 11.40
C THR A 262 -14.15 6.75 11.83
N PRO A 263 -15.15 7.07 12.66
CA PRO A 263 -15.43 8.44 13.11
C PRO A 263 -14.31 9.12 13.93
N HIS A 264 -13.27 8.37 14.31
CA HIS A 264 -12.18 8.88 15.14
C HIS A 264 -11.28 9.84 14.35
N THR A 265 -10.80 10.90 15.00
CA THR A 265 -10.03 11.95 14.32
C THR A 265 -8.65 11.50 13.82
N THR A 266 -8.11 10.39 14.32
CA THR A 266 -6.81 9.84 13.87
C THR A 266 -6.95 8.76 12.78
N SER A 267 -8.18 8.48 12.34
CA SER A 267 -8.45 7.32 11.49
C SER A 267 -8.25 7.56 10.00
N PRO A 268 -8.78 8.66 9.40
CA PRO A 268 -8.49 8.97 8.01
C PRO A 268 -7.01 9.34 7.81
N ALA A 269 -6.54 9.32 6.56
CA ALA A 269 -5.12 9.40 6.23
C ALA A 269 -4.42 10.67 6.71
N GLY A 270 -5.12 11.81 6.71
CA GLY A 270 -4.64 13.05 7.33
C GLY A 270 -3.46 13.75 6.66
N ASN A 271 -3.02 13.31 5.46
CA ASN A 271 -2.02 14.06 4.69
C ASN A 271 -2.60 15.42 4.26
N THR A 272 -1.78 16.46 4.20
CA THR A 272 -2.16 17.77 3.64
C THR A 272 -1.43 17.99 2.31
N PHE A 273 -2.19 18.09 1.21
CA PHE A 273 -1.69 18.19 -0.15
C PHE A 273 -1.32 19.63 -0.54
N HIS A 274 -0.42 19.75 -1.50
CA HIS A 274 -0.05 21.02 -2.09
C HIS A 274 -1.19 21.58 -2.96
N ASP A 275 -1.56 22.85 -2.76
CA ASP A 275 -2.56 23.53 -3.58
C ASP A 275 -1.97 24.03 -4.92
N ALA A 276 -1.73 23.10 -5.85
CA ALA A 276 -1.43 23.40 -7.25
C ALA A 276 -2.24 22.51 -8.20
N GLU A 277 -2.59 23.04 -9.38
CA GLU A 277 -3.36 22.33 -10.41
C GLU A 277 -2.48 21.61 -11.44
N LEU A 278 -1.17 21.87 -11.44
CA LEU A 278 -0.24 21.33 -12.42
C LEU A 278 0.99 20.74 -11.75
N PRO A 279 1.46 19.56 -12.21
CA PRO A 279 0.93 18.72 -13.31
C PRO A 279 -0.40 18.00 -12.96
N PRO A 280 -1.10 17.41 -13.94
CA PRO A 280 -2.30 16.62 -13.66
C PRO A 280 -2.00 15.50 -12.67
N GLU A 281 -2.97 15.19 -11.81
CA GLU A 281 -2.86 14.09 -10.83
C GLU A 281 -1.70 14.29 -9.82
N ASN A 282 -1.37 15.54 -9.47
CA ASN A 282 -0.23 15.84 -8.60
C ASN A 282 -0.40 15.42 -7.13
N ASP A 283 -1.61 15.43 -6.58
CA ASP A 283 -1.84 15.00 -5.19
C ASP A 283 -1.51 13.51 -5.03
N ILE A 284 -2.08 12.68 -5.92
CA ILE A 284 -1.87 11.23 -5.95
C ILE A 284 -1.76 10.76 -7.40
N PHE A 285 -0.53 10.59 -7.86
CA PHE A 285 -0.23 9.98 -9.14
C PHE A 285 -0.04 8.48 -8.96
N ASN A 286 -1.02 7.68 -9.36
CA ASN A 286 -0.98 6.21 -9.22
C ASN A 286 -1.01 5.53 -10.59
N LEU A 287 0.05 4.81 -10.94
CA LEU A 287 0.11 3.96 -12.13
C LEU A 287 0.10 2.46 -11.78
N THR A 288 -0.37 2.11 -10.59
CA THR A 288 -0.45 0.73 -10.09
C THR A 288 -1.91 0.34 -9.85
N ASN A 289 -2.16 -0.67 -9.02
CA ASN A 289 -3.50 -1.07 -8.67
C ASN A 289 -4.23 -0.02 -7.82
N GLU A 290 -5.54 -0.20 -7.69
CA GLU A 290 -6.40 0.73 -6.98
C GLU A 290 -6.07 0.85 -5.48
N ILE A 291 -6.35 2.04 -4.97
CA ILE A 291 -6.36 2.38 -3.54
C ILE A 291 -7.64 3.13 -3.17
N THR A 292 -8.00 3.07 -1.90
CA THR A 292 -9.00 3.92 -1.27
C THR A 292 -8.31 4.91 -0.34
N TYR A 293 -8.53 6.21 -0.58
CA TYR A 293 -8.04 7.28 0.26
C TYR A 293 -9.16 7.79 1.18
N TRP A 294 -9.00 7.60 2.49
CA TRP A 294 -9.94 8.08 3.50
C TRP A 294 -9.55 9.47 3.98
N TYR A 295 -10.43 10.45 3.82
CA TYR A 295 -10.23 11.82 4.31
C TYR A 295 -11.27 12.20 5.39
N HIS A 296 -10.92 13.14 6.26
CA HIS A 296 -11.86 13.65 7.26
C HIS A 296 -12.97 14.43 6.57
N TYR A 297 -14.21 14.28 7.02
CA TYR A 297 -15.33 15.04 6.46
C TYR A 297 -15.35 16.50 6.92
N ASN A 298 -15.01 16.75 8.19
CA ASN A 298 -14.97 18.09 8.79
C ASN A 298 -13.54 18.63 8.83
N TYR A 299 -13.02 19.12 7.70
CA TYR A 299 -11.60 19.45 7.55
C TYR A 299 -11.24 20.93 7.49
N GLY A 300 -12.22 21.83 7.55
CA GLY A 300 -11.97 23.27 7.59
C GLY A 300 -11.17 23.77 6.37
N GLU A 301 -10.07 24.47 6.63
CA GLU A 301 -9.19 25.06 5.60
C GLU A 301 -8.03 24.14 5.19
N TYR A 302 -7.90 22.96 5.79
CA TYR A 302 -6.80 22.04 5.49
C TYR A 302 -7.03 21.32 4.16
N ASN A 303 -6.00 21.27 3.31
CA ASN A 303 -6.07 20.58 2.02
C ASN A 303 -5.86 19.05 2.18
N ILE A 304 -6.74 18.37 2.91
CA ILE A 304 -6.58 16.92 3.18
C ILE A 304 -7.31 16.02 2.19
N LYS A 305 -8.27 16.58 1.45
CA LYS A 305 -9.03 15.87 0.44
C LYS A 305 -8.26 16.05 -0.87
N PRO A 306 -7.74 14.98 -1.48
CA PRO A 306 -7.08 15.12 -2.77
C PRO A 306 -8.10 15.62 -3.80
N LEU A 307 -7.67 16.55 -4.64
CA LEU A 307 -8.43 17.16 -5.73
C LEU A 307 -7.92 16.67 -7.09
N TRP A 308 -6.64 16.31 -7.18
CA TRP A 308 -5.97 15.96 -8.43
C TRP A 308 -5.43 14.53 -8.38
N PHE A 309 -6.20 13.59 -8.92
CA PHE A 309 -5.87 12.18 -8.98
C PHE A 309 -6.68 11.48 -10.09
N ASP A 310 -6.25 10.28 -10.49
CA ASP A 310 -7.01 9.45 -11.43
C ASP A 310 -8.09 8.66 -10.69
N THR A 311 -9.35 8.98 -10.98
CA THR A 311 -10.52 8.29 -10.43
C THR A 311 -10.61 6.82 -10.82
N ASP A 312 -9.82 6.39 -11.81
CA ASP A 312 -9.78 4.99 -12.21
C ASP A 312 -9.04 4.08 -11.22
N VAL A 313 -8.15 4.65 -10.40
CA VAL A 313 -7.23 3.95 -9.50
C VAL A 313 -7.21 4.52 -8.08
N VAL A 314 -7.94 5.62 -7.82
CA VAL A 314 -8.12 6.18 -6.47
C VAL A 314 -9.60 6.37 -6.20
N THR A 315 -10.10 5.64 -5.20
CA THR A 315 -11.44 5.81 -4.64
C THR A 315 -11.37 6.72 -3.41
N LEU A 316 -12.33 7.63 -3.25
CA LEU A 316 -12.43 8.45 -2.05
C LEU A 316 -13.42 7.88 -1.02
N GLY A 317 -12.96 7.77 0.22
CA GLY A 317 -13.78 7.44 1.40
C GLY A 317 -13.78 8.59 2.41
N THR A 318 -14.80 8.64 3.28
CA THR A 318 -14.89 9.65 4.36
C THR A 318 -15.34 9.05 5.69
N ASN A 319 -15.01 9.73 6.78
CA ASN A 319 -15.54 9.43 8.12
C ASN A 319 -16.85 10.17 8.44
N TYR A 320 -17.77 10.27 7.47
CA TYR A 320 -18.99 11.10 7.56
C TYR A 320 -19.91 10.80 8.76
N GLU A 321 -19.88 9.57 9.28
CA GLU A 321 -20.66 9.19 10.47
C GLU A 321 -20.02 9.83 11.71
N GLU A 322 -20.69 10.82 12.31
CA GLU A 322 -20.22 11.58 13.48
C GLU A 322 -18.81 12.19 13.35
N PRO A 323 -18.57 13.07 12.36
CA PRO A 323 -17.23 13.49 12.01
C PRO A 323 -16.68 14.47 13.05
N GLN A 324 -15.60 14.07 13.72
CA GLN A 324 -14.77 14.98 14.50
C GLN A 324 -14.08 15.98 13.56
N THR A 325 -13.93 17.23 14.02
CA THR A 325 -13.20 18.25 13.26
C THR A 325 -11.72 17.87 13.18
N TYR A 326 -11.17 17.89 11.97
CA TYR A 326 -9.74 17.73 11.75
C TYR A 326 -8.98 18.87 12.40
N SER A 327 -7.90 18.50 13.06
CA SER A 327 -6.85 19.43 13.48
C SER A 327 -5.55 18.66 13.45
N LYS A 328 -4.50 19.24 12.87
CA LYS A 328 -3.22 18.55 12.73
C LYS A 328 -2.74 17.92 14.04
N GLU A 329 -2.79 18.66 15.14
CA GLU A 329 -2.32 18.21 16.47
C GLU A 329 -3.03 16.96 17.00
N TYR A 330 -4.36 16.87 16.86
CA TYR A 330 -5.13 15.73 17.39
C TYR A 330 -5.36 14.62 16.36
N SER A 331 -5.44 14.95 15.08
CA SER A 331 -5.68 14.00 13.99
C SER A 331 -4.40 13.29 13.56
N CYS A 332 -3.27 13.98 13.69
CA CYS A 332 -1.93 13.49 13.37
C CYS A 332 -1.02 13.72 14.58
N PRO A 333 -1.30 13.07 15.72
CA PRO A 333 -0.48 13.23 16.91
C PRO A 333 0.95 12.83 16.61
N HIS A 334 1.92 13.54 17.18
CA HIS A 334 3.31 13.09 17.17
C HIS A 334 3.36 11.65 17.68
N SER A 335 4.21 10.87 17.05
CA SER A 335 4.52 9.56 17.58
C SER A 335 5.06 9.72 19.01
N GLU A 336 4.57 8.94 19.97
CA GLU A 336 5.07 8.99 21.36
C GLU A 336 6.50 8.40 21.48
N PHE A 337 7.25 8.35 20.38
CA PHE A 337 8.60 7.83 20.32
C PHE A 337 9.53 8.78 21.07
N THR A 338 9.73 8.49 22.35
CA THR A 338 10.89 9.02 23.06
C THR A 338 12.00 7.98 23.00
N GLN A 339 13.21 8.42 22.66
CA GLN A 339 14.43 7.63 22.77
C GLN A 339 14.65 7.08 24.21
N ALA A 340 13.91 7.61 25.19
CA ALA A 340 14.05 7.37 26.62
C ALA A 340 13.08 6.34 27.24
N GLY A 341 12.28 5.59 26.46
CA GLY A 341 11.57 4.43 27.01
C GLY A 341 10.33 4.00 26.25
N ARG A 342 10.53 3.20 25.20
CA ARG A 342 9.47 2.28 24.75
C ARG A 342 9.30 1.23 25.84
N ASP A 343 8.11 1.13 26.40
CA ASP A 343 7.80 0.12 27.40
C ASP A 343 7.37 -1.18 26.72
N ALA A 344 8.08 -2.28 27.00
CA ALA A 344 7.77 -3.58 26.44
C ALA A 344 6.38 -4.06 26.89
N GLN A 345 5.95 -3.73 28.11
CA GLN A 345 4.65 -4.15 28.62
C GLN A 345 3.50 -3.45 27.89
N SER A 346 3.57 -2.12 27.72
CA SER A 346 2.57 -1.34 26.98
C SER A 346 2.53 -1.74 25.51
N SER A 347 3.68 -1.91 24.87
CA SER A 347 3.78 -2.32 23.46
C SER A 347 3.15 -3.71 23.25
N LYS A 348 3.43 -4.67 24.15
CA LYS A 348 2.80 -5.99 24.11
C LYS A 348 1.28 -5.92 24.34
N ALA A 349 0.82 -5.08 25.27
CA ALA A 349 -0.61 -4.91 25.52
C ALA A 349 -1.34 -4.29 24.32
N GLU A 350 -0.74 -3.31 23.66
CA GLU A 350 -1.30 -2.67 22.46
C GLU A 350 -1.32 -3.61 21.26
N MET A 351 -0.27 -4.43 21.09
CA MET A 351 -0.20 -5.46 20.06
C MET A 351 -1.36 -6.45 20.21
N LEU A 352 -1.52 -7.05 21.39
CA LEU A 352 -2.59 -8.02 21.68
C LEU A 352 -4.00 -7.40 21.57
N ALA A 353 -4.17 -6.15 22.00
CA ALA A 353 -5.44 -5.45 21.88
C ALA A 353 -5.81 -5.16 20.42
N SER A 354 -4.82 -4.81 19.60
CA SER A 354 -5.01 -4.53 18.17
C SER A 354 -5.27 -5.81 17.37
N GLU A 355 -4.60 -6.91 17.74
CA GLU A 355 -4.86 -8.25 17.23
C GLU A 355 -6.30 -8.71 17.53
N ALA A 356 -6.72 -8.65 18.79
CA ALA A 356 -8.10 -8.98 19.16
C ALA A 356 -9.14 -8.08 18.44
N SER A 357 -8.79 -6.82 18.18
CA SER A 357 -9.62 -5.93 17.37
C SER A 357 -9.69 -6.38 15.91
N ALA A 358 -8.57 -6.77 15.29
CA ALA A 358 -8.53 -7.27 13.92
C ALA A 358 -9.35 -8.55 13.79
N ASP A 359 -9.19 -9.50 14.71
CA ASP A 359 -9.95 -10.76 14.75
C ASP A 359 -11.45 -10.50 14.89
N SER A 360 -11.84 -9.59 15.77
CA SER A 360 -13.26 -9.23 15.94
C SER A 360 -13.86 -8.64 14.67
N LEU A 361 -13.10 -7.79 13.95
CA LEU A 361 -13.57 -7.16 12.71
C LEU A 361 -13.60 -8.15 11.55
N ASN A 362 -12.62 -9.06 11.48
CA ASN A 362 -12.61 -10.15 10.50
C ASN A 362 -13.80 -11.08 10.71
N ASN A 363 -14.09 -11.47 11.94
CA ASN A 363 -15.29 -12.27 12.25
C ASN A 363 -16.59 -11.54 11.87
N GLU A 364 -16.68 -10.23 12.15
CA GLU A 364 -17.81 -9.40 11.71
C GLU A 364 -17.94 -9.41 10.18
N LEU A 365 -16.84 -9.21 9.46
CA LEU A 365 -16.82 -9.22 8.00
C LEU A 365 -17.24 -10.59 7.45
N SER A 366 -16.71 -11.70 7.99
CA SER A 366 -17.05 -13.06 7.55
C SER A 366 -18.53 -13.40 7.75
N ILE A 367 -19.18 -12.88 8.80
CA ILE A 367 -20.63 -13.07 9.02
C ILE A 367 -21.46 -12.26 8.02
N LEU A 368 -20.98 -11.09 7.61
CA LEU A 368 -21.70 -10.19 6.71
C LEU A 368 -21.53 -10.56 5.24
N VAL A 369 -20.31 -10.97 4.84
CA VAL A 369 -20.01 -11.36 3.46
C VAL A 369 -20.88 -12.53 3.06
N ASP A 370 -21.64 -12.35 1.97
CA ASP A 370 -22.55 -13.35 1.43
C ASP A 370 -23.48 -13.98 2.49
N ALA A 371 -23.91 -13.18 3.47
CA ALA A 371 -24.73 -13.61 4.61
C ALA A 371 -24.11 -14.74 5.48
N GLY A 372 -22.78 -14.88 5.45
CA GLY A 372 -22.02 -15.79 6.29
C GLY A 372 -21.61 -17.10 5.62
N ASP A 373 -22.09 -17.37 4.40
CA ASP A 373 -21.79 -18.59 3.66
C ASP A 373 -21.72 -18.34 2.15
N THR A 374 -20.52 -18.01 1.67
CA THR A 374 -20.26 -17.78 0.25
C THR A 374 -20.53 -19.01 -0.61
N GLU A 375 -20.22 -20.22 -0.13
CA GLU A 375 -20.41 -21.46 -0.90
C GLU A 375 -21.90 -21.72 -1.10
N LEU A 376 -22.69 -21.66 -0.03
CA LEU A 376 -24.13 -21.84 -0.07
C LEU A 376 -24.82 -20.79 -0.96
N LEU A 377 -24.55 -19.50 -0.73
CA LEU A 377 -25.19 -18.44 -1.53
C LEU A 377 -24.80 -18.53 -3.00
N ASN A 378 -23.55 -18.90 -3.30
CA ASN A 378 -23.10 -19.11 -4.67
C ASN A 378 -23.80 -20.32 -5.33
N ASP A 379 -23.96 -21.42 -4.60
CA ASP A 379 -24.68 -22.61 -5.07
C ASP A 379 -26.18 -22.31 -5.32
N ASP A 380 -26.81 -21.51 -4.46
CA ASP A 380 -28.19 -21.06 -4.64
C ASP A 380 -28.33 -20.24 -5.94
N VAL A 381 -27.40 -19.31 -6.20
CA VAL A 381 -27.37 -18.56 -7.47
C VAL A 381 -27.23 -19.50 -8.67
N GLN A 382 -26.27 -20.43 -8.63
CA GLN A 382 -25.97 -21.32 -9.76
C GLN A 382 -27.11 -22.30 -10.07
N THR A 383 -27.80 -22.78 -9.04
CA THR A 383 -28.85 -23.80 -9.15
C THR A 383 -30.27 -23.24 -9.29
N SER A 384 -30.44 -21.94 -9.11
CA SER A 384 -31.74 -21.25 -9.25
C SER A 384 -32.38 -21.39 -10.65
N TRP A 385 -33.71 -21.30 -10.67
CA TRP A 385 -34.56 -21.36 -11.86
C TRP A 385 -35.33 -20.04 -12.09
N PRO A 386 -35.83 -19.78 -13.31
CA PRO A 386 -36.49 -18.50 -13.62
C PRO A 386 -37.72 -18.16 -12.75
N ASP A 387 -38.41 -19.16 -12.18
CA ASP A 387 -39.52 -18.95 -11.25
C ASP A 387 -39.07 -18.51 -9.84
N GLU A 388 -37.79 -18.69 -9.50
CA GLU A 388 -37.17 -18.28 -8.23
C GLU A 388 -36.54 -16.88 -8.31
N THR A 389 -36.65 -16.18 -9.45
CA THR A 389 -36.02 -14.87 -9.71
C THR A 389 -36.20 -13.86 -8.57
N MET A 390 -37.42 -13.75 -8.03
CA MET A 390 -37.71 -12.74 -7.00
C MET A 390 -37.22 -13.13 -5.61
N GLU A 391 -37.13 -14.42 -5.32
CA GLU A 391 -36.55 -14.98 -4.09
C GLU A 391 -35.05 -14.75 -4.12
N LEU A 392 -34.37 -15.20 -5.18
CA LEU A 392 -32.93 -14.98 -5.35
C LEU A 392 -32.55 -13.50 -5.33
N ARG A 393 -33.34 -12.64 -5.99
CA ARG A 393 -33.14 -11.18 -5.93
C ARG A 393 -33.23 -10.66 -4.49
N ALA A 394 -34.17 -11.16 -3.70
CA ALA A 394 -34.32 -10.74 -2.31
C ALA A 394 -33.10 -11.17 -1.49
N ASP A 395 -32.67 -12.42 -1.62
CA ASP A 395 -31.52 -12.97 -0.90
C ASP A 395 -30.23 -12.18 -1.20
N LEU A 396 -29.96 -11.91 -2.48
CA LEU A 396 -28.79 -11.13 -2.91
C LEU A 396 -28.84 -9.67 -2.42
N LEU A 397 -30.03 -9.05 -2.40
CA LEU A 397 -30.19 -7.68 -1.88
C LEU A 397 -30.15 -7.62 -0.35
N ASP A 398 -30.59 -8.67 0.34
CA ASP A 398 -30.51 -8.78 1.80
C ASP A 398 -29.06 -9.02 2.26
N ALA A 399 -28.27 -9.76 1.47
CA ALA A 399 -26.82 -9.91 1.68
C ALA A 399 -26.00 -8.67 1.21
N SER A 400 -26.59 -7.80 0.39
CA SER A 400 -25.97 -6.53 0.00
C SER A 400 -25.89 -5.58 1.20
N PRO A 401 -24.84 -4.75 1.34
CA PRO A 401 -23.78 -4.44 0.37
C PRO A 401 -22.51 -5.29 0.52
N TYR A 402 -22.60 -6.50 1.07
CA TYR A 402 -21.45 -7.34 1.41
C TYR A 402 -21.19 -8.50 0.44
N LEU A 403 -21.77 -8.47 -0.77
CA LEU A 403 -21.54 -9.54 -1.73
C LEU A 403 -20.05 -9.64 -2.11
N SER A 404 -19.56 -10.87 -2.21
CA SER A 404 -18.23 -11.18 -2.72
C SER A 404 -18.17 -11.12 -4.24
N ASP A 405 -16.95 -11.02 -4.78
CA ASP A 405 -16.71 -11.14 -6.22
C ASP A 405 -17.25 -12.46 -6.76
N THR A 406 -17.10 -13.56 -6.01
CA THR A 406 -17.58 -14.90 -6.41
C THR A 406 -19.09 -14.90 -6.67
N VAL A 407 -19.89 -14.41 -5.71
CA VAL A 407 -21.35 -14.38 -5.85
C VAL A 407 -21.79 -13.37 -6.91
N MET A 408 -21.13 -12.20 -6.99
CA MET A 408 -21.47 -11.19 -8.02
C MET A 408 -21.15 -11.67 -9.44
N ILE A 409 -20.07 -12.44 -9.64
CA ILE A 409 -19.74 -13.07 -10.93
C ILE A 409 -20.80 -14.13 -11.27
N SER A 410 -21.12 -15.04 -10.35
CA SER A 410 -22.18 -16.03 -10.59
C SER A 410 -23.53 -15.38 -10.89
N ALA A 411 -23.86 -14.26 -10.22
CA ALA A 411 -25.07 -13.50 -10.51
C ALA A 411 -25.02 -12.82 -11.89
N ALA A 412 -23.86 -12.34 -12.32
CA ALA A 412 -23.65 -11.81 -13.66
C ALA A 412 -23.74 -12.89 -14.75
N ASP A 413 -23.36 -14.13 -14.47
CA ASP A 413 -23.44 -15.24 -15.43
C ASP A 413 -24.86 -15.84 -15.53
N LYS A 414 -25.68 -15.71 -14.48
CA LYS A 414 -27.03 -16.30 -14.39
C LYS A 414 -28.11 -15.46 -15.11
N GLU A 415 -27.94 -15.21 -16.41
CA GLU A 415 -28.81 -14.32 -17.21
C GLU A 415 -30.27 -14.76 -17.32
N ASP A 416 -30.52 -16.08 -17.29
CA ASP A 416 -31.85 -16.67 -17.44
C ASP A 416 -32.75 -16.44 -16.22
N VAL A 417 -32.13 -16.19 -15.05
CA VAL A 417 -32.82 -15.88 -13.78
C VAL A 417 -32.68 -14.42 -13.41
N LEU A 418 -31.52 -13.79 -13.67
CA LEU A 418 -31.22 -12.40 -13.32
C LEU A 418 -31.07 -11.53 -14.57
N PRO A 419 -32.19 -10.97 -15.11
CA PRO A 419 -32.15 -9.97 -16.16
C PRO A 419 -31.35 -8.73 -15.75
N ASN A 420 -30.87 -7.97 -16.75
CA ASN A 420 -30.00 -6.81 -16.56
C ASN A 420 -30.52 -5.80 -15.54
N ALA A 421 -31.83 -5.59 -15.47
CA ALA A 421 -32.44 -4.71 -14.47
C ALA A 421 -32.18 -5.19 -13.04
N ILE A 422 -32.40 -6.48 -12.77
CA ILE A 422 -32.20 -7.06 -11.44
C ILE A 422 -30.72 -7.08 -11.09
N LEU A 423 -29.86 -7.52 -12.03
CA LEU A 423 -28.41 -7.49 -11.84
C LEU A 423 -27.92 -6.06 -11.52
N THR A 424 -28.41 -5.05 -12.26
CA THR A 424 -28.05 -3.65 -12.02
C THR A 424 -28.45 -3.20 -10.61
N GLU A 425 -29.62 -3.59 -10.10
CA GLU A 425 -30.02 -3.28 -8.72
C GLU A 425 -29.05 -3.90 -7.69
N ILE A 426 -28.65 -5.15 -7.91
CA ILE A 426 -27.72 -5.87 -7.03
C ILE A 426 -26.33 -5.23 -7.06
N LEU A 427 -25.78 -4.99 -8.24
CA LEU A 427 -24.44 -4.38 -8.37
C LEU A 427 -24.42 -2.93 -7.85
N VAL A 428 -25.47 -2.14 -8.08
CA VAL A 428 -25.59 -0.80 -7.48
C VAL A 428 -25.67 -0.85 -5.96
N ALA A 429 -26.26 -1.89 -5.38
CA ALA A 429 -26.28 -2.11 -3.94
C ALA A 429 -24.91 -2.52 -3.38
N ASN A 430 -23.95 -2.92 -4.22
CA ASN A 430 -22.61 -3.35 -3.84
C ASN A 430 -21.56 -2.47 -4.57
N PRO A 431 -21.27 -1.25 -4.10
CA PRO A 431 -20.41 -0.30 -4.81
C PRO A 431 -19.04 -0.85 -5.24
N GLN A 432 -18.50 -1.81 -4.51
CA GLN A 432 -17.26 -2.53 -4.84
C GLN A 432 -17.33 -3.26 -6.19
N SER A 433 -18.52 -3.59 -6.70
CA SER A 433 -18.69 -4.26 -7.99
C SER A 433 -18.08 -3.48 -9.15
N ALA A 434 -18.16 -2.15 -9.10
CA ALA A 434 -17.66 -1.25 -10.15
C ALA A 434 -16.13 -1.17 -10.20
N LYS A 435 -15.46 -1.65 -9.16
CA LYS A 435 -14.02 -1.60 -8.94
C LYS A 435 -13.36 -2.95 -9.25
N SER A 436 -14.08 -4.05 -9.00
CA SER A 436 -13.61 -5.37 -9.37
C SER A 436 -13.56 -5.57 -10.89
N ASN A 437 -12.34 -5.65 -11.42
CA ASN A 437 -12.10 -6.02 -12.81
C ASN A 437 -12.69 -7.39 -13.16
N LYS A 438 -12.78 -8.32 -12.20
CA LYS A 438 -13.34 -9.65 -12.42
C LYS A 438 -14.86 -9.58 -12.59
N VAL A 439 -15.54 -8.85 -11.70
CA VAL A 439 -17.00 -8.64 -11.76
C VAL A 439 -17.37 -7.87 -13.03
N MET A 440 -16.69 -6.76 -13.32
CA MET A 440 -16.97 -5.97 -14.52
C MET A 440 -16.69 -6.73 -15.81
N LYS A 441 -15.71 -7.65 -15.81
CA LYS A 441 -15.47 -8.54 -16.94
C LYS A 441 -16.65 -9.51 -17.14
N ALA A 442 -17.16 -10.13 -16.08
CA ALA A 442 -18.34 -11.01 -16.17
C ALA A 442 -19.56 -10.24 -16.70
N VAL A 443 -19.77 -9.01 -16.25
CA VAL A 443 -20.83 -8.11 -16.76
C VAL A 443 -20.67 -7.81 -18.25
N ASP A 444 -19.44 -7.55 -18.71
CA ASP A 444 -19.12 -7.25 -20.12
C ASP A 444 -19.18 -8.49 -21.03
N GLU A 445 -19.09 -9.71 -20.47
CA GLU A 445 -19.14 -10.99 -21.20
C GLU A 445 -20.56 -11.56 -21.36
N ARG A 446 -21.58 -10.89 -20.81
CA ARG A 446 -22.99 -11.28 -20.95
C ARG A 446 -23.46 -11.29 -22.42
N ASP A 447 -24.29 -12.28 -22.77
CA ASP A 447 -25.00 -12.35 -24.04
C ASP A 447 -25.93 -11.15 -24.21
N THR A 448 -26.65 -10.78 -23.14
CA THR A 448 -27.48 -9.57 -23.11
C THR A 448 -26.77 -8.46 -22.34
N LEU A 449 -26.02 -7.62 -23.07
CA LEU A 449 -25.28 -6.50 -22.49
C LEU A 449 -26.19 -5.49 -21.76
N LEU A 450 -25.68 -4.92 -20.66
CA LEU A 450 -26.33 -3.82 -19.96
C LEU A 450 -26.52 -2.62 -20.90
N THR A 451 -27.66 -1.94 -20.76
CA THR A 451 -27.84 -0.64 -21.41
C THR A 451 -26.83 0.38 -20.86
N GLN A 452 -26.57 1.44 -21.63
CA GLN A 452 -25.61 2.43 -21.18
C GLN A 452 -25.99 3.07 -19.84
N THR A 453 -27.27 3.33 -19.63
CA THR A 453 -27.79 3.89 -18.38
C THR A 453 -27.59 2.93 -17.20
N GLN A 454 -27.80 1.62 -17.39
CA GLN A 454 -27.56 0.61 -16.36
C GLN A 454 -26.08 0.53 -16.00
N PHE A 455 -25.22 0.46 -17.02
CA PHE A 455 -23.77 0.44 -16.81
C PHE A 455 -23.29 1.70 -16.08
N ASP A 456 -23.78 2.88 -16.44
CA ASP A 456 -23.45 4.14 -15.76
C ASP A 456 -23.90 4.15 -14.29
N GLN A 457 -25.03 3.51 -13.98
CA GLN A 457 -25.49 3.35 -12.60
C GLN A 457 -24.57 2.46 -11.78
N VAL A 458 -24.12 1.33 -12.33
CA VAL A 458 -23.14 0.45 -11.67
C VAL A 458 -21.82 1.21 -11.47
N MET A 459 -21.31 1.84 -12.53
CA MET A 459 -20.04 2.57 -12.48
C MET A 459 -20.02 3.76 -11.53
N ALA A 460 -21.18 4.29 -11.11
CA ALA A 460 -21.24 5.30 -10.07
C ALA A 460 -20.64 4.81 -8.73
N GLY A 461 -20.66 3.49 -8.48
CA GLY A 461 -20.02 2.86 -7.33
C GLY A 461 -18.51 3.07 -7.28
N LYS A 462 -17.86 3.35 -8.42
CA LYS A 462 -16.41 3.59 -8.50
C LYS A 462 -15.95 4.81 -7.70
N PHE A 463 -16.81 5.82 -7.57
CA PHE A 463 -16.46 7.10 -6.95
C PHE A 463 -16.72 7.14 -5.44
N ILE A 464 -17.24 6.06 -4.84
CA ILE A 464 -17.61 6.01 -3.43
C ILE A 464 -17.05 4.76 -2.76
N ALA A 465 -16.51 4.88 -1.55
CA ALA A 465 -16.21 3.72 -0.71
C ALA A 465 -17.50 3.20 -0.04
N GLY A 466 -17.82 1.92 -0.25
CA GLY A 466 -18.95 1.24 0.38
C GLY A 466 -18.69 0.85 1.84
N VAL A 467 -19.71 0.33 2.53
CA VAL A 467 -19.60 -0.09 3.94
C VAL A 467 -18.76 -1.36 4.11
N LYS A 468 -18.68 -2.23 3.10
CA LYS A 468 -17.76 -3.37 3.07
C LYS A 468 -16.31 -2.90 3.09
N GLU A 469 -15.95 -2.01 2.16
CA GLU A 469 -14.62 -1.38 2.08
C GLU A 469 -14.29 -0.59 3.35
N LYS A 470 -15.29 0.04 3.98
CA LYS A 470 -15.13 0.69 5.30
C LYS A 470 -14.76 -0.32 6.39
N LEU A 471 -15.37 -1.51 6.40
CA LEU A 471 -15.04 -2.55 7.37
C LEU A 471 -13.64 -3.14 7.11
N GLU A 472 -13.31 -3.42 5.85
CA GLU A 472 -11.97 -3.83 5.41
C GLU A 472 -10.90 -2.80 5.81
N SER A 473 -11.17 -1.50 5.65
CA SER A 473 -10.25 -0.43 6.09
C SER A 473 -9.95 -0.46 7.59
N ARG A 474 -10.93 -0.90 8.41
CA ARG A 474 -10.77 -1.03 9.87
C ARG A 474 -9.87 -2.20 10.22
N ILE A 475 -10.00 -3.31 9.49
CA ILE A 475 -9.14 -4.48 9.62
C ILE A 475 -7.69 -4.10 9.29
N THR A 476 -7.45 -3.47 8.13
CA THR A 476 -6.13 -2.98 7.75
C THR A 476 -5.54 -2.03 8.81
N ALA A 477 -6.34 -1.11 9.35
CA ALA A 477 -5.87 -0.21 10.40
C ALA A 477 -5.49 -0.95 11.70
N ALA A 478 -6.26 -1.95 12.12
CA ALA A 478 -5.98 -2.75 13.30
C ALA A 478 -4.71 -3.62 13.12
N LEU A 479 -4.54 -4.26 11.96
CA LEU A 479 -3.35 -5.04 11.63
C LEU A 479 -2.10 -4.16 11.54
N SER A 480 -2.20 -2.99 10.91
CA SER A 480 -1.12 -2.01 10.86
C SER A 480 -0.71 -1.61 12.29
N LYS A 481 -1.68 -1.31 13.15
CA LYS A 481 -1.44 -0.97 14.56
C LYS A 481 -0.76 -2.11 15.35
N ARG A 482 -1.20 -3.36 15.15
CA ARG A 482 -0.55 -4.56 15.71
C ARG A 482 0.92 -4.63 15.29
N SER A 483 1.21 -4.51 13.99
CA SER A 483 2.58 -4.56 13.47
C SER A 483 3.48 -3.45 14.02
N PHE A 484 2.97 -2.22 14.20
CA PHE A 484 3.74 -1.15 14.82
C PHE A 484 4.02 -1.40 16.30
N ALA A 485 3.02 -1.87 17.05
CA ALA A 485 3.20 -2.23 18.45
C ALA A 485 4.22 -3.37 18.63
N MET A 486 4.23 -4.34 17.70
CA MET A 486 5.21 -5.41 17.64
C MET A 486 6.63 -4.90 17.37
N LYS A 487 6.82 -4.01 16.39
CA LYS A 487 8.12 -3.36 16.14
C LYS A 487 8.60 -2.58 17.35
N ASN A 488 7.70 -1.86 18.03
CA ASN A 488 8.01 -1.15 19.27
C ASN A 488 8.46 -2.10 20.38
N LEU A 489 7.79 -3.25 20.51
CA LEU A 489 8.15 -4.30 21.46
C LEU A 489 9.55 -4.87 21.19
N ILE A 490 9.87 -5.16 19.93
CA ILE A 490 11.19 -5.65 19.51
C ILE A 490 12.29 -4.65 19.87
N ILE A 491 12.08 -3.35 19.57
CA ILE A 491 13.03 -2.29 19.93
C ILE A 491 13.19 -2.18 21.45
N ALA A 492 12.08 -2.24 22.20
CA ALA A 492 12.12 -2.19 23.66
C ALA A 492 12.96 -3.34 24.26
N TRP A 493 12.90 -4.55 23.68
CA TRP A 493 13.75 -5.65 24.11
C TRP A 493 15.23 -5.47 23.79
N HIS A 494 15.57 -4.90 22.63
CA HIS A 494 16.97 -4.57 22.31
C HIS A 494 17.54 -3.51 23.26
N GLN A 495 16.71 -2.57 23.72
CA GLN A 495 17.10 -1.53 24.68
C GLN A 495 17.19 -2.04 26.14
N ASP A 496 16.55 -3.17 26.46
CA ASP A 496 16.53 -3.71 27.83
C ASP A 496 17.74 -4.60 28.11
N SER A 497 18.72 -4.04 28.83
CA SER A 497 19.93 -4.75 29.28
C SER A 497 19.69 -5.96 30.19
N LEU A 498 18.46 -6.17 30.71
CA LEU A 498 18.10 -7.30 31.56
C LEU A 498 17.44 -8.45 30.80
N VAL A 499 17.11 -8.26 29.52
CA VAL A 499 16.40 -9.24 28.68
C VAL A 499 17.33 -9.80 27.61
N ASN A 500 17.22 -11.10 27.32
CA ASN A 500 17.78 -11.64 26.09
C ASN A 500 16.79 -11.36 24.95
N ALA A 501 17.08 -10.32 24.16
CA ALA A 501 16.22 -9.89 23.07
C ALA A 501 15.96 -11.02 22.07
N SER A 502 17.00 -11.78 21.67
CA SER A 502 16.87 -12.89 20.72
C SER A 502 15.88 -13.95 21.18
N ASP A 503 15.97 -14.41 22.44
CA ASP A 503 15.04 -15.41 22.98
C ASP A 503 13.60 -14.88 23.00
N SER A 504 13.42 -13.61 23.35
CA SER A 504 12.09 -12.99 23.43
C SER A 504 11.46 -12.81 22.05
N ILE A 505 12.27 -12.42 21.06
CA ILE A 505 11.85 -12.28 19.66
C ILE A 505 11.52 -13.65 19.08
N ILE A 506 12.34 -14.69 19.32
CA ILE A 506 12.03 -16.06 18.84
C ILE A 506 10.68 -16.53 19.39
N ASN A 507 10.46 -16.42 20.70
CA ASN A 507 9.19 -16.82 21.31
C ASN A 507 7.99 -16.05 20.73
N LEU A 508 8.18 -14.76 20.42
CA LEU A 508 7.14 -13.95 19.79
C LEU A 508 6.82 -14.43 18.36
N LEU A 509 7.86 -14.71 17.56
CA LEU A 509 7.70 -15.13 16.16
C LEU A 509 7.26 -16.59 16.02
N GLU A 510 7.46 -17.42 17.05
CA GLU A 510 6.91 -18.79 17.08
C GLU A 510 5.38 -18.78 17.05
N ASP A 511 4.74 -17.79 17.66
CA ASP A 511 3.28 -17.62 17.69
C ASP A 511 2.70 -17.01 16.39
N GLU A 512 3.54 -16.42 15.52
CA GLU A 512 3.07 -15.84 14.25
C GLU A 512 2.74 -16.93 13.21
N ASP A 513 1.57 -16.84 12.60
CA ASP A 513 1.07 -17.76 11.57
C ASP A 513 1.44 -17.29 10.15
N GLU A 514 2.72 -16.97 9.95
CA GLU A 514 3.25 -16.52 8.66
C GLU A 514 4.60 -17.19 8.34
N PRO A 515 4.83 -17.70 7.11
CA PRO A 515 6.11 -18.29 6.72
C PRO A 515 7.29 -17.33 6.90
N LEU A 516 7.07 -16.03 6.65
CA LEU A 516 8.11 -14.99 6.76
C LEU A 516 8.70 -14.93 8.18
N ALA A 517 7.87 -15.03 9.22
CA ALA A 517 8.31 -15.04 10.61
C ALA A 517 9.25 -16.22 10.89
N LYS A 518 9.00 -17.39 10.28
CA LYS A 518 9.84 -18.58 10.45
C LYS A 518 11.21 -18.42 9.80
N TYR A 519 11.31 -17.78 8.63
CA TYR A 519 12.61 -17.47 8.03
C TYR A 519 13.45 -16.54 8.93
N VAL A 520 12.81 -15.56 9.59
CA VAL A 520 13.49 -14.69 10.57
C VAL A 520 13.98 -15.50 11.78
N ILE A 521 13.20 -16.46 12.27
CA ILE A 521 13.63 -17.38 13.36
C ILE A 521 14.85 -18.22 12.93
N VAL A 522 14.85 -18.74 11.69
CA VAL A 522 16.00 -19.46 11.13
C VAL A 522 17.26 -18.60 11.20
N ASP A 523 17.16 -17.33 10.81
CA ASP A 523 18.29 -16.39 10.86
C ASP A 523 18.73 -16.05 12.29
N LEU A 524 17.80 -15.92 13.24
CA LEU A 524 18.14 -15.74 14.65
C LEU A 524 18.90 -16.94 15.23
N PHE A 525 18.49 -18.18 14.90
CA PHE A 525 19.22 -19.38 15.30
C PHE A 525 20.62 -19.45 14.68
N LEU A 526 20.78 -19.06 13.41
CA LEU A 526 22.08 -19.00 12.76
C LEU A 526 23.02 -17.99 13.43
N ASN A 527 22.51 -16.81 13.81
CA ASN A 527 23.28 -15.80 14.56
C ASN A 527 23.74 -16.32 15.94
N MET A 528 22.97 -17.22 16.56
CA MET A 528 23.34 -17.90 17.81
C MET A 528 24.25 -19.12 17.59
N HIS A 529 24.71 -19.36 16.36
CA HIS A 529 25.45 -20.56 15.93
C HIS A 529 24.69 -21.88 16.12
N ASP A 530 23.37 -21.85 16.32
CA ASP A 530 22.53 -23.04 16.44
C ASP A 530 21.99 -23.48 15.07
N THR A 531 22.90 -24.07 14.28
CA THR A 531 22.56 -24.58 12.94
C THR A 531 21.57 -25.76 12.97
N THR A 532 21.39 -26.42 14.12
CA THR A 532 20.46 -27.55 14.23
C THR A 532 19.04 -27.04 14.33
N SER A 533 18.77 -26.12 15.26
CA SER A 533 17.46 -25.49 15.40
C SER A 533 17.05 -24.72 14.15
N ALA A 534 18.00 -23.99 13.52
CA ALA A 534 17.77 -23.31 12.25
C ALA A 534 17.25 -24.25 11.15
N LYS A 535 17.87 -25.44 10.98
CA LYS A 535 17.41 -26.43 10.00
C LYS A 535 16.07 -27.04 10.36
N THR A 536 15.83 -27.32 11.64
CA THR A 536 14.54 -27.86 12.11
C THR A 536 13.39 -26.91 11.81
N VAL A 537 13.53 -25.62 12.11
CA VAL A 537 12.49 -24.63 11.80
C VAL A 537 12.25 -24.57 10.29
N TYR A 538 13.31 -24.46 9.48
CA TYR A 538 13.18 -24.43 8.02
C TYR A 538 12.47 -25.66 7.44
N ASP A 539 12.84 -26.86 7.88
CA ASP A 539 12.28 -28.12 7.37
C ASP A 539 10.77 -28.25 7.69
N ASN A 540 10.30 -27.61 8.77
CA ASN A 540 8.90 -27.63 9.18
C ASN A 540 8.00 -26.68 8.39
N ILE A 541 8.53 -25.60 7.78
CA ILE A 541 7.73 -24.56 7.10
C ILE A 541 6.78 -25.18 6.07
N ASN A 542 7.26 -26.04 5.17
CA ASN A 542 6.44 -26.66 4.12
C ASN A 542 5.42 -27.70 4.65
N THR A 543 5.49 -28.05 5.94
CA THR A 543 4.53 -28.94 6.60
C THR A 543 3.54 -28.20 7.50
N GLU A 544 3.92 -27.03 8.02
CA GLU A 544 3.10 -26.19 8.89
C GLU A 544 2.17 -25.26 8.09
N PHE A 545 2.61 -24.84 6.90
CA PHE A 545 1.88 -23.89 6.04
C PHE A 545 1.46 -24.50 4.71
N ASP A 546 0.28 -24.12 4.21
CA ASP A 546 -0.16 -24.42 2.84
C ASP A 546 0.41 -23.40 1.87
N LEU A 547 1.65 -23.64 1.41
CA LEU A 547 2.40 -22.72 0.57
C LEU A 547 1.84 -22.67 -0.85
N ASP A 548 1.59 -21.47 -1.36
CA ASP A 548 1.26 -21.27 -2.77
C ASP A 548 2.47 -21.54 -3.69
N ASN A 549 2.28 -21.48 -5.01
CA ASN A 549 3.35 -21.74 -5.96
C ASN A 549 4.55 -20.78 -5.83
N GLN A 550 4.32 -19.52 -5.49
CA GLN A 550 5.37 -18.51 -5.29
C GLN A 550 6.12 -18.80 -3.97
N GLU A 551 5.39 -19.02 -2.88
CA GLU A 551 5.94 -19.32 -1.56
C GLU A 551 6.72 -20.64 -1.54
N TYR A 552 6.22 -21.67 -2.23
CA TYR A 552 6.91 -22.95 -2.38
C TYR A 552 8.24 -22.79 -3.15
N ASN A 553 8.27 -21.97 -4.20
CA ASN A 553 9.50 -21.65 -4.91
C ASN A 553 10.47 -20.84 -4.05
N TYR A 554 9.95 -19.89 -3.25
CA TYR A 554 10.76 -19.15 -2.29
C TYR A 554 11.37 -20.09 -1.25
N TRP A 555 10.59 -21.01 -0.68
CA TRP A 555 11.07 -22.04 0.25
C TRP A 555 12.20 -22.87 -0.36
N LEU A 556 12.02 -23.39 -1.57
CA LEU A 556 13.06 -24.15 -2.29
C LEU A 556 14.34 -23.35 -2.48
N ASN A 557 14.23 -22.10 -2.94
CA ASN A 557 15.39 -21.22 -3.14
C ASN A 557 16.07 -20.86 -1.81
N TYR A 558 15.30 -20.68 -0.75
CA TYR A 558 15.83 -20.41 0.59
C TYR A 558 16.62 -21.61 1.12
N LYS A 559 16.33 -22.85 0.70
CA LYS A 559 17.16 -24.02 1.04
C LYS A 559 18.62 -23.84 0.68
N ASP A 560 18.88 -23.46 -0.58
CA ASP A 560 20.23 -23.29 -1.10
C ASP A 560 20.95 -22.15 -0.36
N TRP A 561 20.19 -21.10 -0.02
CA TRP A 561 20.67 -20.00 0.81
C TRP A 561 21.01 -20.44 2.24
N LEU A 562 20.15 -21.23 2.87
CA LEU A 562 20.37 -21.78 4.21
C LEU A 562 21.60 -22.69 4.24
N ASP A 563 21.74 -23.59 3.26
CA ASP A 563 22.89 -24.50 3.18
C ASP A 563 24.20 -23.72 2.99
N TYR A 564 24.19 -22.64 2.20
CA TYR A 564 25.30 -21.70 2.12
C TYR A 564 25.62 -21.09 3.49
N LYS A 565 24.64 -20.49 4.18
CA LYS A 565 24.84 -19.86 5.50
C LYS A 565 25.38 -20.83 6.53
N VAL A 566 24.85 -22.05 6.61
CA VAL A 566 25.29 -23.08 7.57
C VAL A 566 26.77 -23.44 7.37
N VAL A 567 27.24 -23.53 6.12
CA VAL A 567 28.65 -23.76 5.83
C VAL A 567 29.51 -22.60 6.31
N GLN A 568 29.06 -21.35 6.14
CA GLN A 568 29.81 -20.18 6.60
C GLN A 568 29.90 -20.11 8.13
N VAL A 569 28.77 -20.32 8.82
CA VAL A 569 28.71 -20.36 10.30
C VAL A 569 29.65 -21.43 10.87
N SER A 570 29.72 -22.60 10.22
CA SER A 570 30.54 -23.74 10.69
C SER A 570 32.05 -23.55 10.48
N ASN A 571 32.47 -22.60 9.65
CA ASN A 571 33.87 -22.40 9.29
C ASN A 571 34.63 -21.44 10.24
N GLU A 572 33.97 -20.85 11.25
CA GLU A 572 34.53 -20.01 12.35
C GLU A 572 35.57 -18.94 11.95
N LYS A 573 35.58 -18.49 10.69
CA LYS A 573 36.54 -17.49 10.21
C LYS A 573 35.83 -16.19 9.89
N SER A 574 36.52 -15.08 10.16
CA SER A 574 36.30 -13.78 9.53
C SER A 574 35.85 -14.02 8.10
N PHE A 575 34.63 -13.61 7.78
CA PHE A 575 34.03 -13.86 6.50
C PHE A 575 34.97 -13.34 5.39
N ASN A 576 35.44 -14.21 4.50
CA ASN A 576 36.50 -13.91 3.52
C ASN A 576 35.99 -13.67 2.09
N GLY A 577 34.70 -13.50 1.89
CA GLY A 577 34.09 -13.55 0.56
C GLY A 577 33.55 -14.95 0.22
N PRO A 578 32.48 -15.05 -0.59
CA PRO A 578 32.20 -16.29 -1.30
C PRO A 578 33.34 -16.61 -2.28
N ASP A 579 33.70 -17.89 -2.41
CA ASP A 579 34.65 -18.33 -3.46
C ASP A 579 34.04 -18.26 -4.87
N SER A 580 34.84 -18.50 -5.91
CA SER A 580 34.38 -18.39 -7.29
C SER A 580 33.26 -19.36 -7.69
N LEU A 581 33.16 -20.54 -7.05
CA LEU A 581 32.07 -21.48 -7.29
C LEU A 581 30.81 -21.03 -6.55
N GLN A 582 30.97 -20.55 -5.31
CA GLN A 582 29.88 -19.98 -4.53
C GLN A 582 29.29 -18.74 -5.20
N ILE A 583 30.11 -17.86 -5.78
CA ILE A 583 29.64 -16.70 -6.55
C ILE A 583 28.74 -17.14 -7.70
N VAL A 584 29.12 -18.16 -8.47
CA VAL A 584 28.29 -18.67 -9.59
C VAL A 584 26.94 -19.19 -9.08
N MET A 585 26.93 -19.94 -7.98
CA MET A 585 25.71 -20.44 -7.36
C MET A 585 24.82 -19.28 -6.87
N LEU A 586 25.39 -18.30 -6.17
CA LEU A 586 24.67 -17.13 -5.66
C LEU A 586 24.08 -16.27 -6.78
N TYR A 587 24.77 -16.13 -7.92
CA TYR A 587 24.22 -15.48 -9.11
C TYR A 587 23.03 -16.23 -9.71
N GLN A 588 23.11 -17.55 -9.78
CA GLN A 588 21.98 -18.36 -10.25
C GLN A 588 20.79 -18.19 -9.32
N LEU A 589 21.02 -18.22 -8.00
CA LEU A 589 19.98 -18.03 -7.00
C LEU A 589 19.36 -16.62 -7.09
N HIS A 590 20.18 -15.58 -7.16
CA HIS A 590 19.76 -14.18 -7.32
C HIS A 590 18.85 -13.97 -8.53
N ASN A 591 19.14 -14.63 -9.65
CA ASN A 591 18.37 -14.51 -10.88
C ASN A 591 17.06 -15.34 -10.89
N ASN A 592 16.93 -16.28 -9.95
CA ASN A 592 15.79 -17.19 -9.86
C ASN A 592 14.87 -16.89 -8.67
N THR A 593 15.17 -15.84 -7.91
CA THR A 593 14.41 -15.43 -6.73
C THR A 593 13.98 -13.97 -6.82
N ASP A 594 12.92 -13.64 -6.11
CA ASP A 594 12.34 -12.30 -5.98
C ASP A 594 12.38 -11.89 -4.48
N ASP A 595 11.75 -10.76 -4.15
CA ASP A 595 11.47 -10.33 -2.77
C ASP A 595 12.73 -10.16 -1.90
N GLN A 596 12.64 -10.48 -0.60
CA GLN A 596 13.66 -10.17 0.39
C GLN A 596 14.93 -11.00 0.17
N LEU A 597 14.80 -12.26 -0.28
CA LEU A 597 15.94 -13.11 -0.62
C LEU A 597 16.73 -12.54 -1.81
N HIS A 598 16.05 -11.95 -2.79
CA HIS A 598 16.72 -11.22 -3.88
C HIS A 598 17.57 -10.08 -3.34
N GLY A 599 17.02 -9.27 -2.42
CA GLY A 599 17.74 -8.19 -1.76
C GLY A 599 18.99 -8.66 -1.01
N LEU A 600 18.89 -9.75 -0.23
CA LEU A 600 20.02 -10.32 0.53
C LEU A 600 21.15 -10.76 -0.41
N LEU A 601 20.81 -11.49 -1.47
CA LEU A 601 21.77 -11.98 -2.46
C LEU A 601 22.40 -10.84 -3.26
N ARG A 602 21.59 -9.82 -3.64
CA ARG A 602 22.09 -8.61 -4.29
C ARG A 602 23.13 -7.93 -3.41
N ASN A 603 22.81 -7.71 -2.13
CA ASN A 603 23.69 -7.03 -1.18
C ASN A 603 24.99 -7.83 -0.98
N LEU A 604 24.90 -9.16 -0.87
CA LEU A 604 26.05 -10.06 -0.78
C LEU A 604 26.97 -9.98 -2.02
N LEU A 605 26.38 -10.12 -3.21
CA LEU A 605 27.14 -10.10 -4.46
C LEU A 605 27.76 -8.72 -4.74
N ARG A 606 27.07 -7.64 -4.35
CA ARG A 606 27.58 -6.27 -4.39
C ARG A 606 28.74 -6.08 -3.42
N PHE A 607 28.61 -6.55 -2.18
CA PHE A 607 29.68 -6.49 -1.18
C PHE A 607 30.93 -7.29 -1.60
N SER A 608 30.72 -8.36 -2.38
CA SER A 608 31.80 -9.17 -2.94
C SER A 608 32.44 -8.58 -4.21
N ASP A 609 32.09 -7.33 -4.58
CA ASP A 609 32.51 -6.63 -5.80
C ASP A 609 32.25 -7.40 -7.11
N THR A 610 31.24 -8.27 -7.11
CA THR A 610 30.90 -9.08 -8.29
C THR A 610 29.75 -8.47 -9.06
N LEU A 611 28.74 -7.93 -8.35
CA LEU A 611 27.53 -7.34 -8.93
C LEU A 611 27.60 -5.81 -8.89
N SER A 612 27.56 -5.20 -10.08
CA SER A 612 27.27 -3.78 -10.21
C SER A 612 25.77 -3.57 -10.09
N TYR A 613 25.37 -2.74 -9.12
CA TYR A 613 23.98 -2.39 -8.88
C TYR A 613 23.87 -0.88 -8.64
N SER A 614 22.90 -0.26 -9.30
CA SER A 614 22.49 1.13 -9.09
C SER A 614 20.99 1.10 -8.80
N GLU A 615 20.58 1.79 -7.75
CA GLU A 615 19.20 1.79 -7.30
C GLU A 615 18.27 2.42 -8.35
N PRO A 616 17.12 1.80 -8.64
CA PRO A 616 16.23 2.26 -9.71
C PRO A 616 15.40 3.47 -9.29
N TYR A 617 15.30 4.44 -10.20
CA TYR A 617 14.36 5.55 -10.14
C TYR A 617 13.36 5.43 -11.31
N LEU A 618 12.21 4.79 -11.07
CA LEU A 618 11.13 4.55 -12.05
C LEU A 618 10.26 5.77 -12.32
N LEU A 619 10.29 6.29 -13.53
CA LEU A 619 9.41 7.37 -13.97
C LEU A 619 8.38 6.84 -14.95
N ALA A 620 7.26 7.55 -15.07
CA ALA A 620 6.24 7.18 -16.04
C ALA A 620 6.82 7.38 -17.44
N ASP A 621 6.72 6.34 -18.27
CA ASP A 621 7.01 6.50 -19.69
C ASP A 621 5.89 7.34 -20.32
N THR A 622 6.17 8.63 -20.54
CA THR A 622 5.22 9.56 -21.16
C THR A 622 4.94 9.22 -22.63
N SER A 623 5.69 8.31 -23.26
CA SER A 623 5.47 7.88 -24.64
C SER A 623 4.32 6.87 -24.81
N MET A 624 3.83 6.28 -23.71
CA MET A 624 2.79 5.25 -23.72
C MET A 624 1.49 5.64 -22.99
N LYS A 625 1.25 6.94 -22.71
CA LYS A 625 -0.09 7.42 -22.33
C LYS A 625 -1.05 7.35 -23.53
N THR A 626 -1.31 6.16 -24.05
CA THR A 626 -2.64 5.84 -24.52
C THR A 626 -3.42 5.46 -23.27
N SER A 627 -4.05 6.43 -22.63
CA SER A 627 -5.28 6.12 -21.92
C SER A 627 -6.09 5.25 -22.88
N LYS A 628 -6.33 3.98 -22.53
CA LYS A 628 -7.44 3.26 -23.14
C LYS A 628 -8.65 4.07 -22.75
N VAL A 629 -9.08 4.94 -23.65
CA VAL A 629 -10.51 5.21 -23.76
C VAL A 629 -11.12 3.82 -23.70
N LYS A 630 -11.85 3.48 -22.64
CA LYS A 630 -12.85 2.42 -22.78
C LYS A 630 -13.80 2.96 -23.84
N TRP A 631 -13.45 2.63 -25.08
CA TRP A 631 -14.23 2.93 -26.25
C TRP A 631 -15.52 2.15 -26.06
N ARG A 632 -16.58 2.87 -25.70
CA ARG A 632 -17.94 2.40 -25.93
C ARG A 632 -18.09 2.29 -27.44
N PRO A 633 -18.42 1.12 -28.00
CA PRO A 633 -19.01 1.11 -29.31
C PRO A 633 -20.20 2.08 -29.28
N ALA A 634 -20.30 2.96 -30.27
CA ALA A 634 -21.55 3.63 -30.58
C ALA A 634 -22.56 2.55 -31.01
N GLY A 635 -23.14 1.86 -30.03
CA GLY A 635 -24.31 1.03 -30.20
C GLY A 635 -25.51 1.96 -30.10
N GLY A 636 -25.98 2.42 -31.25
CA GLY A 636 -27.30 3.02 -31.37
C GLY A 636 -28.36 1.98 -30.99
N GLY A 637 -28.66 1.87 -29.69
CA GLY A 637 -29.98 1.46 -29.26
C GLY A 637 -30.91 2.64 -29.59
N GLU A 638 -31.90 2.39 -30.43
CA GLU A 638 -32.96 3.37 -30.72
C GLU A 638 -33.44 3.97 -29.39
N ASN A 639 -33.34 5.30 -29.25
CA ASN A 639 -34.03 6.04 -28.20
C ASN A 639 -35.54 5.88 -28.45
N ASN A 640 -36.11 4.76 -28.02
CA ASN A 640 -37.54 4.62 -27.91
C ASN A 640 -37.98 5.59 -26.82
N LYS A 641 -38.66 6.66 -27.23
CA LYS A 641 -39.25 7.67 -26.35
C LYS A 641 -40.48 7.13 -25.59
N GLU A 642 -40.52 5.82 -25.36
CA GLU A 642 -41.69 5.11 -24.86
C GLU A 642 -41.36 4.40 -23.54
N LEU A 643 -42.35 4.36 -22.65
CA LEU A 643 -42.29 3.58 -21.41
C LEU A 643 -42.34 2.09 -21.79
N LEU A 644 -41.34 1.31 -21.38
CA LEU A 644 -41.31 -0.13 -21.63
C LEU A 644 -41.66 -0.88 -20.35
N VAL A 645 -42.50 -1.93 -20.47
CA VAL A 645 -42.85 -2.81 -19.34
C VAL A 645 -42.71 -4.26 -19.78
N TYR A 646 -41.80 -4.99 -19.13
CA TYR A 646 -41.44 -6.36 -19.51
C TYR A 646 -41.12 -7.23 -18.27
N PRO A 647 -41.22 -8.57 -18.36
CA PRO A 647 -41.77 -9.31 -19.49
C PRO A 647 -43.28 -9.06 -19.67
N ASN A 648 -43.78 -9.21 -20.90
CA ASN A 648 -45.21 -9.12 -21.19
C ASN A 648 -45.60 -10.26 -22.14
N PRO A 649 -46.41 -11.25 -21.72
CA PRO A 649 -47.00 -11.39 -20.39
C PRO A 649 -45.96 -11.59 -19.28
N SER A 650 -46.28 -11.18 -18.06
CA SER A 650 -45.48 -11.35 -16.84
C SER A 650 -46.21 -12.26 -15.85
N LYS A 651 -45.48 -12.85 -14.92
CA LYS A 651 -46.01 -13.66 -13.83
C LYS A 651 -45.58 -13.05 -12.49
N ASP A 652 -44.32 -13.23 -12.13
CA ASP A 652 -43.84 -12.97 -10.77
C ASP A 652 -43.31 -11.53 -10.58
N TYR A 653 -42.88 -10.88 -11.66
CA TYR A 653 -42.43 -9.49 -11.63
C TYR A 653 -42.61 -8.76 -12.96
N VAL A 654 -42.59 -7.43 -12.91
CA VAL A 654 -42.45 -6.55 -14.08
C VAL A 654 -41.33 -5.55 -13.87
N ILE A 655 -40.59 -5.28 -14.92
CA ILE A 655 -39.58 -4.23 -15.03
C ILE A 655 -40.23 -3.08 -15.79
N VAL A 656 -40.35 -1.94 -15.13
CA VAL A 656 -40.82 -0.69 -15.74
C VAL A 656 -39.60 0.13 -16.09
N ASP A 657 -39.24 0.15 -17.37
CA ASP A 657 -38.10 0.87 -17.90
C ASP A 657 -38.57 2.22 -18.48
N TYR A 658 -38.14 3.29 -17.82
CA TYR A 658 -38.41 4.67 -18.16
C TYR A 658 -37.14 5.39 -18.60
N SER A 659 -36.10 4.66 -19.02
CA SER A 659 -34.83 5.23 -19.45
C SER A 659 -34.96 6.16 -20.65
N GLY A 660 -35.89 5.87 -21.56
CA GLY A 660 -36.23 6.69 -22.72
C GLY A 660 -37.18 7.88 -22.47
N ILE A 661 -37.60 8.12 -21.22
CA ILE A 661 -38.52 9.21 -20.86
C ILE A 661 -37.72 10.47 -20.49
N GLU A 662 -37.86 11.54 -21.28
CA GLU A 662 -37.24 12.84 -21.01
C GLU A 662 -38.10 13.67 -20.03
N SER A 663 -37.57 13.99 -18.84
CA SER A 663 -38.23 14.91 -17.90
C SER A 663 -37.22 15.73 -17.10
N GLN A 664 -37.46 17.03 -16.95
CA GLN A 664 -36.65 17.93 -16.12
C GLN A 664 -37.20 18.12 -14.69
N GLU A 665 -38.33 17.51 -14.37
CA GLU A 665 -38.96 17.57 -13.05
C GLU A 665 -38.35 16.52 -12.09
N PRO A 666 -38.00 16.89 -10.84
CA PRO A 666 -37.28 16.04 -9.90
C PRO A 666 -38.09 14.84 -9.37
N GLU A 667 -39.42 14.88 -9.50
CA GLU A 667 -40.31 13.85 -8.99
C GLU A 667 -41.15 13.24 -10.12
N LEU A 668 -40.88 11.97 -10.43
CA LEU A 668 -41.70 11.15 -11.30
C LEU A 668 -42.51 10.16 -10.47
N ILE A 669 -43.68 9.77 -10.96
CA ILE A 669 -44.55 8.80 -10.30
C ILE A 669 -45.00 7.76 -11.32
N ILE A 670 -44.87 6.48 -10.96
CA ILE A 670 -45.50 5.37 -11.67
C ILE A 670 -46.88 5.13 -11.05
N ASP A 671 -47.94 5.39 -11.81
CA ASP A 671 -49.29 4.98 -11.49
C ASP A 671 -49.57 3.61 -12.14
N VAL A 672 -50.15 2.70 -11.37
CA VAL A 672 -50.58 1.38 -11.87
C VAL A 672 -52.10 1.30 -11.79
N TYR A 673 -52.74 1.01 -12.91
CA TYR A 673 -54.18 0.82 -13.03
C TYR A 673 -54.50 -0.64 -13.36
N ASN A 674 -55.61 -1.14 -12.80
CA ASN A 674 -56.14 -2.44 -13.18
C ASN A 674 -57.02 -2.37 -14.45
N ALA A 675 -57.57 -3.51 -14.86
CA ALA A 675 -58.42 -3.63 -16.05
C ALA A 675 -59.70 -2.77 -16.00
N GLU A 676 -60.19 -2.41 -14.81
CA GLU A 676 -61.33 -1.50 -14.63
C GLU A 676 -60.92 0.00 -14.63
N GLY A 677 -59.64 0.32 -14.85
CA GLY A 677 -59.11 1.68 -14.82
C GLY A 677 -58.97 2.26 -13.41
N LYS A 678 -59.09 1.42 -12.37
CA LYS A 678 -58.89 1.84 -10.97
C LYS A 678 -57.40 1.86 -10.66
N LEU A 679 -56.93 2.98 -10.10
CA LEU A 679 -55.57 3.10 -9.57
C LEU A 679 -55.39 2.09 -8.43
N THR A 680 -54.45 1.16 -8.58
CA THR A 680 -54.14 0.12 -7.60
C THR A 680 -52.87 0.43 -6.82
N ARG A 681 -51.88 1.08 -7.45
CA ARG A 681 -50.62 1.48 -6.80
C ARG A 681 -50.11 2.79 -7.36
N GLN A 682 -49.33 3.48 -6.53
CA GLN A 682 -48.61 4.69 -6.88
C GLN A 682 -47.20 4.58 -6.32
N ILE A 683 -46.19 4.68 -7.18
CA ILE A 683 -44.78 4.43 -6.83
C ILE A 683 -43.97 5.68 -7.20
N PRO A 684 -43.50 6.47 -6.22
CA PRO A 684 -42.64 7.61 -6.52
C PRO A 684 -41.26 7.14 -6.97
N ILE A 685 -40.69 7.84 -7.96
CA ILE A 685 -39.35 7.62 -8.48
C ILE A 685 -38.54 8.91 -8.34
N ARG A 686 -37.34 8.79 -7.77
CA ARG A 686 -36.45 9.93 -7.49
C ARG A 686 -35.39 10.17 -8.57
N LYS A 687 -35.30 9.31 -9.58
CA LYS A 687 -34.35 9.42 -10.69
C LYS A 687 -35.10 9.78 -11.98
N HIS A 688 -34.53 10.67 -12.78
CA HIS A 688 -35.14 11.17 -14.03
C HIS A 688 -35.13 10.16 -15.18
N SER A 689 -34.30 9.12 -15.10
CA SER A 689 -34.15 8.06 -16.11
C SER A 689 -33.64 6.78 -15.41
N GLY A 690 -34.09 5.61 -15.88
CA GLY A 690 -33.73 4.31 -15.31
C GLY A 690 -34.85 3.29 -15.44
N PHE A 691 -34.86 2.30 -14.57
CA PHE A 691 -35.90 1.27 -14.51
C PHE A 691 -36.36 1.03 -13.07
N LYS A 692 -37.46 0.28 -12.90
CA LYS A 692 -37.97 -0.15 -11.60
C LYS A 692 -38.49 -1.58 -11.68
N VAL A 693 -37.95 -2.48 -10.86
CA VAL A 693 -38.48 -3.84 -10.70
C VAL A 693 -39.65 -3.81 -9.70
N ILE A 694 -40.77 -4.44 -10.06
CA ILE A 694 -42.00 -4.50 -9.27
C ILE A 694 -42.42 -5.96 -9.16
N ASN A 695 -42.50 -6.49 -7.94
CA ASN A 695 -43.04 -7.82 -7.67
C ASN A 695 -44.56 -7.84 -7.98
N THR A 696 -44.96 -8.77 -8.86
CA THR A 696 -46.35 -9.01 -9.27
C THR A 696 -46.88 -10.38 -8.87
N GLU A 697 -46.10 -11.22 -8.17
CA GLU A 697 -46.44 -12.58 -7.76
C GLU A 697 -47.81 -12.69 -7.05
N TYR A 698 -48.14 -11.70 -6.22
CA TYR A 698 -49.39 -11.67 -5.45
C TYR A 698 -50.50 -10.86 -6.14
N TRP A 699 -50.32 -10.46 -7.39
CA TRP A 699 -51.32 -9.68 -8.10
C TRP A 699 -52.41 -10.61 -8.63
N LYS A 700 -53.56 -10.05 -9.02
CA LYS A 700 -54.61 -10.86 -9.66
C LYS A 700 -54.30 -10.99 -11.14
N PRO A 701 -54.52 -12.18 -11.77
CA PRO A 701 -54.37 -12.31 -13.21
C PRO A 701 -55.25 -11.30 -13.95
N GLY A 702 -54.70 -10.69 -14.99
CA GLY A 702 -55.40 -9.66 -15.75
C GLY A 702 -54.47 -8.65 -16.39
N PHE A 703 -55.06 -7.68 -17.09
CA PHE A 703 -54.30 -6.60 -17.70
C PHE A 703 -54.13 -5.43 -16.75
N TYR A 704 -52.92 -4.89 -16.69
CA TYR A 704 -52.57 -3.68 -15.94
C TYR A 704 -51.99 -2.63 -16.88
N ILE A 705 -52.26 -1.37 -16.58
CA ILE A 705 -51.74 -0.21 -17.30
C ILE A 705 -50.79 0.52 -16.36
N PHE A 706 -49.54 0.66 -16.77
CA PHE A 706 -48.52 1.46 -16.10
C PHE A 706 -48.47 2.82 -16.80
N SER A 707 -48.52 3.90 -16.04
CA SER A 707 -48.22 5.23 -16.56
C SER A 707 -47.16 5.90 -15.71
N ILE A 708 -46.24 6.60 -16.36
CA ILE A 708 -45.28 7.47 -15.68
C ILE A 708 -45.70 8.92 -15.89
N LYS A 709 -45.73 9.71 -14.83
CA LYS A 709 -46.17 11.11 -14.85
C LYS A 709 -45.27 12.01 -14.01
N ASN A 710 -45.27 13.29 -14.34
CA ASN A 710 -44.81 14.36 -13.45
C ASN A 710 -46.01 15.15 -12.89
N SER A 711 -45.75 16.28 -12.23
CA SER A 711 -46.76 17.18 -11.68
C SER A 711 -47.72 17.79 -12.73
N ALA A 712 -47.32 17.81 -14.00
CA ALA A 712 -48.02 18.51 -15.08
C ALA A 712 -48.70 17.59 -16.11
N SER A 713 -48.15 16.42 -16.42
CA SER A 713 -48.63 15.53 -17.48
C SER A 713 -48.18 14.07 -17.32
N ILE A 714 -48.89 13.17 -18.02
CA ILE A 714 -48.44 11.78 -18.23
C ILE A 714 -47.39 11.78 -19.33
N LEU A 715 -46.24 11.18 -19.06
CA LEU A 715 -45.06 11.16 -19.93
C LEU A 715 -44.94 9.87 -20.73
N GLY A 716 -45.50 8.77 -20.23
CA GLY A 716 -45.50 7.48 -20.93
C GLY A 716 -46.54 6.52 -20.35
N ILE A 717 -47.03 5.60 -21.19
CA ILE A 717 -48.02 4.59 -20.80
C ILE A 717 -47.63 3.25 -21.45
N ALA A 718 -47.72 2.18 -20.70
CA ALA A 718 -47.46 0.82 -21.15
C ALA A 718 -48.47 -0.15 -20.55
N LYS A 719 -48.79 -1.21 -21.30
CA LYS A 719 -49.73 -2.26 -20.85
C LYS A 719 -48.96 -3.55 -20.64
N VAL A 720 -49.25 -4.24 -19.53
CA VAL A 720 -48.75 -5.59 -19.26
C VAL A 720 -49.88 -6.54 -18.90
N THR A 721 -49.71 -7.81 -19.23
CA THR A 721 -50.62 -8.88 -18.86
C THR A 721 -49.97 -9.68 -17.74
N ILE A 722 -50.62 -9.77 -16.58
CA ILE A 722 -50.15 -10.63 -15.48
C ILE A 722 -50.88 -11.97 -15.58
N LEU A 723 -50.11 -13.05 -15.65
CA LEU A 723 -50.54 -14.44 -15.64
C LEU A 723 -50.20 -15.01 -14.26
N HIS A 724 -51.08 -15.81 -13.67
CA HIS A 724 -50.72 -16.70 -12.55
C HIS A 724 -51.30 -18.08 -12.82
#